data_AF-A0A1M5PBV3-F1
#
_entry.id   AF-A0A1M5PBV3-F1
#
_cell.length_a   1.000
_cell.length_b   1.000
_cell.length_c   1.000
_cell.angle_alpha   90.00
_cell.angle_beta   90.00
_cell.angle_gamma   90.00
#
_symmetry.space_group_name_H-M   'P 1'
#
loop_
_entity.id
_entity.type
_entity.pdbx_description
1 polymer ?
#
loop_
_entity_poly.entity_id
_entity_poly.type
_entity_poly.pdbx_seq_one_letter_code
_entity_poly.pdbx_strand_id
1 'polypeptide(L)'
;MASWIGSALQTLAQRRRQWRRARNLRAGQGARTSARSQQPWLRWSVALGVAGALAGGAIIAGHARQLGATGQALQGDAAAVAVEALQSAAPGAHFEVSSRPGVRVSEHGAARILVASGMQASDPLRIDLCTQLQADGRLAPLRVGLQFEDVARLLASGKSLQLRNVALASAALKTMPQLVIGGPASADFARALSVSVTPRAGGERGRWLGDSGAAGLRRDGWLIWGDAALRVHRRSLSSCARAGELVLQLYQPGAAQRALVMAFPANANAVSAWLAPGSYSVPENARASLEDQALFNDLQTYGLVRLNAGGLAELAPRDLAAWQAAPDGARTGTLASWASVTDDPERARLFKRLYRMADGDYVREQLRIFNNERRLLAWRLRPAQAGLTWQASVGEAPVAAVADLPPAASRLFAELPQGWGNWARVALWPGAAPGASARLRLAWPAQQAVPAQIDVMLVGQLQSISGARLVRPAVDACSGRACPNASAARILSLAPLPGARSIELDVLPLETGALSGDQQYRHLRVAGGRLAWRALASNSSTARRADAAPVILQDRHGAVLWSGGAPSAPAMAAGLGTMLGLRAEQSNSVAGMLARLPSPSGEAHTARMTLDLALQQASQNALDCIGMRRGRWDGAHCSGASAVPHGRQAGMVVIDTASGDVLAAAGAGTAAVDGANWAEVRDFDRANPDRSALRLAATQHDGGALRSPGSTFKIVSALGLELAARRDPQIDALLAGMPLASLNRMAATRGFAFQTDAASYPFGTRLAHITNYKDQHLDRRAVDGRLGLAQALTYSLNTWFAWSGELSDASLFGKAEGGAPDLQALDAGALDSVRPIAAMARRVGFGRELHLDGALLPEDFHWSAWDALQASVARIDPIHSRHELRQMAIGLRMQATPLHMAMVAGAVGEGRAVVPRLLLELDGRAAQAPAGEQLGVRLDRVRAGMKGVVERGTASGAFRAPALAAVRRGLFGKTGTAPALVTGPDGVQRELATVWFTGYLEPGSLPGQKGRLAIAAFVSHSDGSGGDHAAPVVAAVLAALAAQNGEQKGK
;
A
#
# COMPACT_ATOMS: atom_id res chain seq x y z
N MET A 1 57.63 -6.84 -28.34
CA MET A 1 56.43 -6.95 -29.21
C MET A 1 55.17 -7.42 -28.48
N ALA A 2 55.23 -8.46 -27.62
CA ALA A 2 54.04 -8.96 -26.90
C ALA A 2 53.38 -7.94 -25.94
N SER A 3 54.15 -7.10 -25.23
CA SER A 3 53.58 -6.06 -24.34
C SER A 3 52.93 -4.90 -25.10
N TRP A 4 53.42 -4.61 -26.30
CA TRP A 4 52.90 -3.54 -27.16
C TRP A 4 51.58 -3.96 -27.83
N ILE A 5 51.48 -5.23 -28.26
CA ILE A 5 50.25 -5.81 -28.79
C ILE A 5 49.18 -5.93 -27.69
N GLY A 6 49.56 -6.30 -26.46
CA GLY A 6 48.67 -6.31 -25.30
C GLY A 6 48.10 -4.93 -24.95
N SER A 7 48.95 -3.90 -24.95
CA SER A 7 48.54 -2.50 -24.75
C SER A 7 47.63 -2.00 -25.88
N ALA A 8 47.96 -2.30 -27.14
CA ALA A 8 47.16 -1.90 -28.30
C ALA A 8 45.77 -2.57 -28.30
N LEU A 9 45.68 -3.85 -27.94
CA LEU A 9 44.42 -4.59 -27.84
C LEU A 9 43.56 -4.11 -26.66
N GLN A 10 44.15 -3.77 -25.51
CA GLN A 10 43.44 -3.14 -24.39
C GLN A 10 42.91 -1.74 -24.76
N THR A 11 43.70 -0.96 -25.50
CA THR A 11 43.30 0.38 -25.96
C THR A 11 42.18 0.30 -27.00
N LEU A 12 42.21 -0.68 -27.90
CA LEU A 12 41.15 -0.96 -28.87
C LEU A 12 39.86 -1.47 -28.19
N ALA A 13 39.98 -2.31 -27.16
CA ALA A 13 38.86 -2.78 -26.37
C ALA A 13 38.21 -1.64 -25.56
N GLN A 14 39.00 -0.74 -24.97
CA GLN A 14 38.51 0.47 -24.30
C GLN A 14 37.82 1.42 -25.28
N ARG A 15 38.41 1.68 -26.46
CA ARG A 15 37.79 2.53 -27.50
C ARG A 15 36.48 1.94 -28.02
N ARG A 16 36.39 0.62 -28.23
CA ARG A 16 35.13 -0.04 -28.65
C ARG A 16 34.03 0.07 -27.58
N ARG A 17 34.37 -0.04 -26.29
CA ARG A 17 33.42 0.16 -25.18
C ARG A 17 32.95 1.61 -25.08
N GLN A 18 33.86 2.57 -25.25
CA GLN A 18 33.54 4.01 -25.29
C GLN A 18 32.60 4.35 -26.46
N TRP A 19 32.85 3.80 -27.64
CA TRP A 19 32.01 4.03 -28.83
C TRP A 19 30.58 3.47 -28.68
N ARG A 20 30.43 2.27 -28.08
CA ARG A 20 29.10 1.69 -27.81
C ARG A 20 28.32 2.51 -26.76
N ARG A 21 29.00 3.08 -25.76
CA ARG A 21 28.37 3.91 -24.72
C ARG A 21 27.98 5.30 -25.23
N ALA A 22 28.81 5.94 -26.04
CA ALA A 22 28.47 7.23 -26.68
C ALA A 22 27.25 7.10 -27.61
N ARG A 23 27.07 5.94 -28.24
CA ARG A 23 25.91 5.65 -29.09
C ARG A 23 24.62 5.42 -28.27
N ASN A 24 24.72 4.79 -27.10
CA ASN A 24 23.57 4.62 -26.20
C ASN A 24 23.14 5.94 -25.51
N LEU A 25 24.07 6.88 -25.28
CA LEU A 25 23.74 8.22 -24.76
C LEU A 25 23.05 9.11 -25.81
N ARG A 26 23.34 8.95 -27.10
CA ARG A 26 22.68 9.69 -28.19
C ARG A 26 21.29 9.15 -28.55
N ALA A 27 20.95 7.93 -28.15
CA ALA A 27 19.64 7.34 -28.40
C ALA A 27 18.50 7.95 -27.55
N GLY A 28 18.82 8.84 -26.59
CA GLY A 28 17.85 9.58 -25.77
C GLY A 28 17.48 10.98 -26.28
N GLN A 29 17.95 11.41 -27.46
CA GLN A 29 17.56 12.69 -28.07
C GLN A 29 16.87 12.41 -29.41
N GLY A 30 15.61 12.85 -29.51
CA GLY A 30 14.71 12.53 -30.62
C GLY A 30 15.30 12.81 -32.00
N ALA A 31 15.24 11.79 -32.86
CA ALA A 31 15.62 11.91 -34.26
C ALA A 31 14.49 12.59 -35.05
N ARG A 32 14.81 13.74 -35.66
CA ARG A 32 14.02 14.34 -36.74
C ARG A 32 14.11 13.46 -37.98
N THR A 33 12.97 13.07 -38.51
CA THR A 33 12.81 12.34 -39.77
C THR A 33 13.11 13.26 -40.95
N SER A 34 14.05 12.88 -41.81
CA SER A 34 14.15 13.42 -43.17
C SER A 34 13.76 12.32 -44.15
N ALA A 35 12.70 12.60 -44.91
CA ALA A 35 12.24 11.76 -46.01
C ALA A 35 13.27 11.77 -47.14
N ARG A 36 13.58 10.60 -47.70
CA ARG A 36 14.31 10.50 -48.97
C ARG A 36 13.64 9.49 -49.89
N SER A 37 13.55 9.93 -51.14
CA SER A 37 12.80 9.41 -52.26
C SER A 37 13.22 8.00 -52.72
N GLN A 38 12.22 7.24 -53.14
CA GLN A 38 12.31 6.00 -53.93
C GLN A 38 12.72 6.37 -55.38
N GLN A 39 13.54 5.66 -56.17
CA GLN A 39 13.49 4.33 -56.82
C GLN A 39 14.56 4.36 -57.96
N PRO A 40 14.79 3.33 -58.81
CA PRO A 40 14.76 1.87 -58.64
C PRO A 40 16.04 1.17 -59.17
N TRP A 41 16.40 0.02 -58.61
CA TRP A 41 17.25 -0.96 -59.31
C TRP A 41 16.74 -2.36 -59.01
N LEU A 42 15.71 -2.77 -59.75
CA LEU A 42 15.22 -4.16 -59.76
C LEU A 42 15.97 -4.92 -60.84
N ARG A 43 16.82 -5.87 -60.42
CA ARG A 43 17.11 -7.16 -61.09
C ARG A 43 18.18 -8.00 -60.36
N TRP A 44 18.84 -7.45 -59.34
CA TRP A 44 19.74 -8.18 -58.44
C TRP A 44 19.13 -8.53 -57.06
N SER A 45 17.87 -8.16 -56.83
CA SER A 45 17.23 -8.12 -55.51
C SER A 45 16.79 -9.49 -54.97
N VAL A 46 16.60 -10.50 -55.84
CA VAL A 46 16.04 -11.80 -55.42
C VAL A 46 17.13 -12.73 -54.88
N ALA A 47 18.30 -12.78 -55.52
CA ALA A 47 19.43 -13.59 -55.02
C ALA A 47 20.05 -12.99 -53.74
N LEU A 48 20.18 -11.65 -53.68
CA LEU A 48 20.56 -10.93 -52.46
C LEU A 48 19.48 -11.00 -51.38
N GLY A 49 18.20 -11.11 -51.77
CA GLY A 49 17.08 -11.29 -50.84
C GLY A 49 17.10 -12.64 -50.14
N VAL A 50 17.40 -13.73 -50.86
CA VAL A 50 17.49 -15.07 -50.26
C VAL A 50 18.77 -15.24 -49.43
N ALA A 51 19.91 -14.77 -49.93
CA ALA A 51 21.15 -14.76 -49.15
C ALA A 51 21.05 -13.85 -47.91
N GLY A 52 20.37 -12.70 -48.04
CA GLY A 52 20.07 -11.78 -46.95
C GLY A 52 19.07 -12.35 -45.95
N ALA A 53 18.09 -13.13 -46.39
CA ALA A 53 17.14 -13.81 -45.50
C ALA A 53 17.80 -14.96 -44.72
N LEU A 54 18.70 -15.72 -45.35
CA LEU A 54 19.45 -16.80 -44.68
C LEU A 54 20.52 -16.25 -43.72
N ALA A 55 21.26 -15.22 -44.14
CA ALA A 55 22.19 -14.51 -43.26
C ALA A 55 21.44 -13.78 -42.14
N GLY A 56 20.29 -13.18 -42.44
CA GLY A 56 19.39 -12.57 -41.47
C GLY A 56 18.86 -13.59 -40.46
N GLY A 57 18.41 -14.76 -40.92
CA GLY A 57 17.97 -15.86 -40.06
C GLY A 57 19.09 -16.40 -39.16
N ALA A 58 20.31 -16.54 -39.67
CA ALA A 58 21.47 -16.94 -38.89
C ALA A 58 21.90 -15.87 -37.87
N ILE A 59 21.81 -14.58 -38.22
CA ILE A 59 22.08 -13.46 -37.32
C ILE A 59 20.98 -13.35 -36.26
N ILE A 60 19.71 -13.57 -36.60
CA ILE A 60 18.58 -13.57 -35.67
C ILE A 60 18.68 -14.76 -34.72
N ALA A 61 18.96 -15.96 -35.21
CA ALA A 61 19.19 -17.15 -34.38
C ALA A 61 20.44 -17.00 -33.50
N GLY A 62 21.50 -16.40 -34.04
CA GLY A 62 22.71 -16.02 -33.31
C GLY A 62 22.42 -14.99 -32.22
N HIS A 63 21.66 -13.93 -32.53
CA HIS A 63 21.24 -12.93 -31.56
C HIS A 63 20.25 -13.49 -30.54
N ALA A 64 19.35 -14.41 -30.90
CA ALA A 64 18.43 -15.08 -29.98
C ALA A 64 19.19 -15.98 -29.00
N ARG A 65 20.19 -16.74 -29.48
CA ARG A 65 21.10 -17.50 -28.61
C ARG A 65 21.96 -16.60 -27.75
N GLN A 66 22.45 -15.48 -28.29
CA GLN A 66 23.23 -14.50 -27.54
C GLN A 66 22.37 -13.73 -26.53
N LEU A 67 21.08 -13.50 -26.83
CA LEU A 67 20.08 -12.91 -25.94
C LEU A 67 19.72 -13.88 -24.81
N GLY A 68 19.53 -15.16 -25.11
CA GLY A 68 19.37 -16.23 -24.11
C GLY A 68 20.60 -16.38 -23.20
N ALA A 69 21.81 -16.31 -23.78
CA ALA A 69 23.06 -16.31 -23.04
C ALA A 69 23.24 -15.04 -22.18
N THR A 70 22.82 -13.86 -22.66
CA THR A 70 22.81 -12.63 -21.84
C THR A 70 21.74 -12.66 -20.75
N GLY A 71 20.61 -13.33 -20.96
CA GLY A 71 19.57 -13.55 -19.93
C GLY A 71 20.09 -14.40 -18.77
N GLN A 72 20.82 -15.47 -19.08
CA GLN A 72 21.51 -16.30 -18.08
C GLN A 72 22.67 -15.54 -17.40
N ALA A 73 23.43 -14.72 -18.14
CA ALA A 73 24.49 -13.89 -17.57
C ALA A 73 23.95 -12.81 -16.61
N LEU A 74 22.79 -12.19 -16.92
CA LEU A 74 22.13 -11.21 -16.07
C LEU A 74 21.57 -11.83 -14.77
N GLN A 75 21.08 -13.07 -14.82
CA GLN A 75 20.71 -13.84 -13.62
C GLN A 75 21.93 -14.21 -12.76
N GLY A 76 23.06 -14.55 -13.39
CA GLY A 76 24.34 -14.78 -12.72
C GLY A 76 24.89 -13.56 -12.00
N ASP A 77 24.81 -12.37 -12.62
CA ASP A 77 25.26 -11.11 -12.02
C ASP A 77 24.37 -10.66 -10.84
N ALA A 78 23.05 -10.81 -10.94
CA ALA A 78 22.13 -10.49 -9.84
C ALA A 78 22.31 -11.44 -8.64
N ALA A 79 22.54 -12.73 -8.90
CA ALA A 79 22.83 -13.71 -7.85
C ALA A 79 24.18 -13.44 -7.16
N ALA A 80 25.22 -13.06 -7.93
CA ALA A 80 26.52 -12.70 -7.39
C ALA A 80 26.46 -11.49 -6.44
N VAL A 81 25.70 -10.45 -6.81
CA VAL A 81 25.51 -9.26 -5.95
C VAL A 81 24.69 -9.59 -4.70
N ALA A 82 23.69 -10.47 -4.81
CA ALA A 82 22.89 -10.88 -3.66
C ALA A 82 23.72 -11.70 -2.64
N VAL A 83 24.59 -12.60 -3.10
CA VAL A 83 25.50 -13.36 -2.23
C VAL A 83 26.55 -12.46 -1.58
N GLU A 84 27.02 -11.42 -2.28
CA GLU A 84 28.01 -10.48 -1.77
C GLU A 84 27.51 -9.72 -0.52
N ALA A 85 26.19 -9.54 -0.37
CA ALA A 85 25.61 -8.98 0.85
C ALA A 85 25.98 -9.80 2.11
N LEU A 86 26.29 -11.08 1.98
CA LEU A 86 26.67 -11.97 3.08
C LEU A 86 28.18 -11.90 3.42
N GLN A 87 29.00 -11.24 2.59
CA GLN A 87 30.48 -11.24 2.73
C GLN A 87 30.96 -10.72 4.09
N SER A 88 30.34 -9.66 4.61
CA SER A 88 30.73 -9.09 5.91
C SER A 88 30.41 -10.00 7.09
N ALA A 89 29.53 -10.99 6.92
CA ALA A 89 29.05 -11.87 7.98
C ALA A 89 29.65 -13.28 7.91
N ALA A 90 29.91 -13.80 6.71
CA ALA A 90 30.41 -15.15 6.50
C ALA A 90 31.36 -15.23 5.28
N PRO A 91 32.52 -14.55 5.31
CA PRO A 91 33.46 -14.54 4.18
C PRO A 91 33.96 -15.96 3.89
N GLY A 92 34.02 -16.34 2.61
CA GLY A 92 34.48 -17.66 2.17
C GLY A 92 33.50 -18.81 2.43
N ALA A 93 32.28 -18.54 2.92
CA ALA A 93 31.31 -19.59 3.20
C ALA A 93 30.73 -20.21 1.91
N HIS A 94 30.58 -21.53 1.91
CA HIS A 94 29.97 -22.29 0.82
C HIS A 94 28.67 -22.92 1.29
N PHE A 95 27.56 -22.70 0.59
CA PHE A 95 26.27 -23.26 0.96
C PHE A 95 25.41 -23.54 -0.28
N GLU A 96 24.38 -24.36 -0.09
CA GLU A 96 23.43 -24.75 -1.14
C GLU A 96 22.03 -24.23 -0.81
N VAL A 97 21.37 -23.68 -1.81
CA VAL A 97 19.94 -23.37 -1.78
C VAL A 97 19.19 -24.47 -2.52
N SER A 98 18.38 -25.21 -1.77
CA SER A 98 17.60 -26.33 -2.28
C SER A 98 16.41 -25.85 -3.11
N SER A 99 16.02 -26.62 -4.13
CA SER A 99 14.72 -26.45 -4.81
C SER A 99 13.56 -27.02 -4.00
N ARG A 100 13.84 -27.92 -3.05
CA ARG A 100 12.84 -28.48 -2.13
C ARG A 100 12.62 -27.53 -0.94
N PRO A 101 11.35 -27.34 -0.51
CA PRO A 101 11.04 -26.58 0.69
C PRO A 101 11.74 -27.10 1.95
N GLY A 102 12.13 -26.19 2.84
CA GLY A 102 12.67 -26.53 4.16
C GLY A 102 13.69 -25.51 4.67
N VAL A 103 14.07 -25.66 5.94
CA VAL A 103 15.05 -24.79 6.61
C VAL A 103 16.30 -25.59 6.97
N ARG A 104 17.46 -25.13 6.50
CA ARG A 104 18.77 -25.71 6.84
C ARG A 104 19.62 -24.70 7.58
N VAL A 105 20.44 -25.19 8.51
CA VAL A 105 21.44 -24.37 9.22
C VAL A 105 22.79 -25.05 9.10
N SER A 106 23.78 -24.32 8.58
CA SER A 106 25.18 -24.74 8.49
C SER A 106 26.08 -23.82 9.31
N GLU A 107 27.21 -24.35 9.77
CA GLU A 107 28.23 -23.60 10.51
C GLU A 107 29.45 -23.38 9.61
N HIS A 108 29.97 -22.16 9.60
CA HIS A 108 31.12 -21.74 8.79
C HIS A 108 32.04 -20.88 9.66
N GLY A 109 33.06 -21.51 10.26
CA GLY A 109 33.89 -20.86 11.27
C GLY A 109 33.05 -20.38 12.46
N ALA A 110 33.10 -19.08 12.76
CA ALA A 110 32.30 -18.47 13.82
C ALA A 110 30.90 -17.99 13.37
N ALA A 111 30.58 -18.13 12.08
CA ALA A 111 29.30 -17.72 11.50
C ALA A 111 28.36 -18.92 11.32
N ARG A 112 27.05 -18.67 11.40
CA ARG A 112 26.00 -19.65 11.13
C ARG A 112 25.15 -19.15 9.96
N ILE A 113 24.92 -20.00 8.96
CA ILE A 113 24.08 -19.65 7.80
C ILE A 113 22.77 -20.44 7.90
N LEU A 114 21.65 -19.73 7.87
CA LEU A 114 20.30 -20.27 7.76
C LEU A 114 19.80 -20.08 6.33
N VAL A 115 19.33 -21.16 5.72
CA VAL A 115 18.74 -21.16 4.38
C VAL A 115 17.29 -21.66 4.49
N ALA A 116 16.33 -20.77 4.26
CA ALA A 116 14.90 -21.08 4.21
C ALA A 116 14.46 -21.16 2.73
N SER A 117 14.52 -22.37 2.17
CA SER A 117 14.22 -22.65 0.75
C SER A 117 12.75 -23.00 0.56
N GLY A 118 12.10 -22.51 -0.50
CA GLY A 118 10.71 -22.87 -0.79
C GLY A 118 9.73 -22.60 0.35
N MET A 119 10.04 -21.63 1.23
CA MET A 119 9.22 -21.32 2.41
C MET A 119 8.28 -20.16 2.10
N GLN A 120 7.01 -20.31 2.45
CA GLN A 120 6.03 -19.23 2.45
C GLN A 120 5.98 -18.58 3.83
N ALA A 121 6.15 -17.26 3.86
CA ALA A 121 6.04 -16.48 5.08
C ALA A 121 4.58 -16.08 5.33
N SER A 122 4.11 -16.21 6.57
CA SER A 122 2.81 -15.70 6.99
C SER A 122 2.80 -14.17 7.11
N ASP A 123 1.60 -13.61 7.31
CA ASP A 123 1.46 -12.25 7.82
C ASP A 123 2.22 -12.11 9.15
N PRO A 124 2.96 -11.01 9.36
CA PRO A 124 3.72 -10.80 10.58
C PRO A 124 2.82 -10.37 11.74
N LEU A 125 2.90 -11.07 12.88
CA LEU A 125 2.32 -10.65 14.15
C LEU A 125 3.25 -9.64 14.84
N ARG A 126 2.73 -8.46 15.15
CA ARG A 126 3.49 -7.37 15.80
C ARG A 126 3.04 -7.20 17.24
N ILE A 127 4.00 -7.15 18.17
CA ILE A 127 3.73 -7.03 19.60
C ILE A 127 4.54 -5.85 20.15
N ASP A 128 3.83 -4.82 20.60
CA ASP A 128 4.42 -3.70 21.33
C ASP A 128 4.92 -4.17 22.71
N LEU A 129 6.24 -4.10 22.91
CA LEU A 129 6.87 -4.57 24.13
C LEU A 129 6.64 -3.65 25.34
N CYS A 130 6.16 -2.42 25.15
CA CYS A 130 5.83 -1.54 26.27
C CYS A 130 4.65 -2.07 27.08
N THR A 131 3.72 -2.79 26.43
CA THR A 131 2.62 -3.47 27.13
C THR A 131 3.10 -4.65 28.00
N GLN A 132 4.31 -5.15 27.73
CA GLN A 132 4.99 -6.21 28.47
C GLN A 132 6.01 -5.67 29.49
N LEU A 133 6.34 -4.38 29.43
CA LEU A 133 7.38 -3.80 30.28
C LEU A 133 6.86 -3.61 31.71
N GLN A 134 7.60 -4.15 32.66
CA GLN A 134 7.36 -3.97 34.09
C GLN A 134 8.06 -2.72 34.61
N ALA A 135 7.68 -2.24 35.80
CA ALA A 135 8.23 -1.02 36.39
C ALA A 135 9.76 -1.08 36.58
N ASP A 136 10.32 -2.27 36.80
CA ASP A 136 11.76 -2.52 36.93
C ASP A 136 12.52 -2.56 35.59
N GLY A 137 11.84 -2.39 34.46
CA GLY A 137 12.42 -2.44 33.13
C GLY A 137 12.62 -3.83 32.54
N ARG A 138 12.08 -4.88 33.18
CA ARG A 138 12.07 -6.23 32.66
C ARG A 138 10.78 -6.48 31.87
N LEU A 139 10.87 -7.33 30.85
CA LEU A 139 9.70 -7.80 30.14
C LEU A 139 9.05 -8.95 30.91
N ALA A 140 7.74 -8.85 31.12
CA ALA A 140 6.92 -9.99 31.49
C ALA A 140 7.05 -11.09 30.43
N PRO A 141 7.03 -12.39 30.82
CA PRO A 141 7.25 -13.48 29.88
C PRO A 141 6.20 -13.51 28.77
N LEU A 142 6.65 -13.27 27.54
CA LEU A 142 5.85 -13.39 26.32
C LEU A 142 5.88 -14.85 25.87
N ARG A 143 4.71 -15.45 25.67
CA ARG A 143 4.55 -16.88 25.36
C ARG A 143 4.02 -17.06 23.95
N VAL A 144 4.72 -17.85 23.14
CA VAL A 144 4.39 -18.12 21.73
C VAL A 144 4.27 -19.62 21.52
N GLY A 145 3.30 -20.05 20.70
CA GLY A 145 3.09 -21.45 20.35
C GLY A 145 2.15 -22.21 21.32
N LEU A 146 1.52 -21.51 22.27
CA LEU A 146 0.51 -22.12 23.14
C LEU A 146 -0.76 -22.45 22.36
N GLN A 147 -1.46 -23.51 22.76
CA GLN A 147 -2.84 -23.76 22.36
C GLN A 147 -3.79 -23.19 23.41
N PHE A 148 -5.06 -22.97 23.04
CA PHE A 148 -6.03 -22.38 23.96
C PHE A 148 -6.25 -23.23 25.23
N GLU A 149 -6.17 -24.55 25.13
CA GLU A 149 -6.25 -25.47 26.28
C GLU A 149 -5.10 -25.27 27.27
N ASP A 150 -3.91 -24.89 26.81
CA ASP A 150 -2.77 -24.55 27.67
C ASP A 150 -3.10 -23.30 28.49
N VAL A 151 -3.69 -22.29 27.85
CA VAL A 151 -4.13 -21.05 28.52
C VAL A 151 -5.20 -21.33 29.56
N ALA A 152 -6.20 -22.15 29.22
CA ALA A 152 -7.25 -22.55 30.15
C ALA A 152 -6.68 -23.25 31.40
N ARG A 153 -5.73 -24.18 31.23
CA ARG A 153 -5.03 -24.85 32.33
C ARG A 153 -4.22 -23.88 33.20
N LEU A 154 -3.52 -22.93 32.58
CA LEU A 154 -2.75 -21.91 33.31
C LEU A 154 -3.66 -21.04 34.17
N LEU A 155 -4.81 -20.60 33.65
CA LEU A 155 -5.78 -19.80 34.41
C LEU A 155 -6.47 -20.60 35.51
N ALA A 156 -6.76 -21.88 35.27
CA ALA A 156 -7.33 -22.77 36.29
C ALA A 156 -6.36 -23.05 37.45
N SER A 157 -5.05 -22.94 37.25
CA SER A 157 -4.05 -23.21 38.28
C SER A 157 -4.02 -22.21 39.44
N GLY A 158 -4.81 -21.13 39.39
CA GLY A 158 -4.95 -20.15 40.47
C GLY A 158 -3.70 -19.30 40.75
N LYS A 159 -2.58 -19.56 40.08
CA LYS A 159 -1.40 -18.69 40.12
C LYS A 159 -1.77 -17.36 39.48
N SER A 160 -1.51 -16.25 40.17
CA SER A 160 -1.65 -14.88 39.62
C SER A 160 -0.63 -14.67 38.50
N LEU A 161 -0.93 -15.24 37.33
CA LEU A 161 -0.15 -15.11 36.11
C LEU A 161 -0.81 -14.01 35.29
N GLN A 162 -0.12 -12.88 35.14
CA GLN A 162 -0.50 -11.91 34.12
C GLN A 162 -0.18 -12.52 32.75
N LEU A 163 -1.19 -13.13 32.13
CA LEU A 163 -1.12 -13.54 30.74
C LEU A 163 -1.32 -12.29 29.90
N ARG A 164 -0.26 -11.88 29.20
CA ARG A 164 -0.30 -10.75 28.28
C ARG A 164 0.26 -11.13 26.92
N ASN A 165 -0.40 -10.69 25.85
CA ASN A 165 -0.04 -10.93 24.45
C ASN A 165 0.43 -12.37 24.17
N VAL A 166 -0.32 -13.36 24.65
CA VAL A 166 -0.02 -14.76 24.36
C VAL A 166 -0.33 -15.02 22.89
N ALA A 167 0.67 -15.46 22.12
CA ALA A 167 0.52 -15.80 20.72
C ALA A 167 0.16 -17.28 20.57
N LEU A 168 -1.10 -17.54 20.23
CA LEU A 168 -1.64 -18.88 20.07
C LEU A 168 -1.27 -19.47 18.72
N ALA A 169 -0.98 -20.77 18.72
CA ALA A 169 -0.81 -21.59 17.53
C ALA A 169 -2.08 -22.43 17.29
N SER A 170 -2.50 -22.56 16.02
CA SER A 170 -3.66 -23.41 15.70
C SER A 170 -3.34 -24.90 15.81
N ALA A 171 -4.36 -25.73 15.57
CA ALA A 171 -4.20 -27.18 15.44
C ALA A 171 -3.24 -27.58 14.30
N ALA A 172 -3.11 -26.75 13.24
CA ALA A 172 -2.16 -27.01 12.14
C ALA A 172 -0.70 -26.96 12.60
N LEU A 173 -0.44 -26.25 13.71
CA LEU A 173 0.87 -26.10 14.34
C LEU A 173 0.99 -26.93 15.63
N LYS A 174 0.28 -28.06 15.73
CA LYS A 174 0.26 -28.90 16.94
C LYS A 174 1.66 -29.35 17.40
N THR A 175 2.61 -29.52 16.47
CA THR A 175 3.99 -29.95 16.76
C THR A 175 4.92 -28.80 17.13
N MET A 176 4.46 -27.55 17.03
CA MET A 176 5.28 -26.37 17.31
C MET A 176 5.75 -26.36 18.78
N PRO A 177 7.06 -26.20 19.03
CA PRO A 177 7.61 -25.98 20.37
C PRO A 177 7.12 -24.66 20.97
N GLN A 178 7.00 -24.62 22.30
CA GLN A 178 6.64 -23.40 23.01
C GLN A 178 7.88 -22.52 23.17
N LEU A 179 7.74 -21.24 22.85
CA LEU A 179 8.79 -20.23 22.97
C LEU A 179 8.41 -19.22 24.04
N VAL A 180 9.31 -18.95 24.97
CA VAL A 180 9.16 -17.89 25.97
C VAL A 180 10.27 -16.87 25.82
N ILE A 181 9.89 -15.60 25.70
CA ILE A 181 10.81 -14.46 25.55
C ILE A 181 10.61 -13.52 26.73
N GLY A 182 11.70 -13.07 27.35
CA GLY A 182 11.66 -12.14 28.48
C GLY A 182 13.02 -11.54 28.83
N GLY A 183 13.11 -10.91 30.00
CA GLY A 183 14.38 -10.36 30.51
C GLY A 183 14.48 -8.83 30.39
N PRO A 184 15.65 -8.25 30.69
CA PRO A 184 15.85 -6.80 30.75
C PRO A 184 15.85 -6.16 29.36
N ALA A 185 15.06 -5.10 29.16
CA ALA A 185 15.00 -4.36 27.89
C ALA A 185 15.79 -3.03 27.95
N SER A 186 16.56 -2.74 26.89
CA SER A 186 17.23 -1.45 26.66
C SER A 186 16.88 -0.86 25.29
N ALA A 187 16.92 0.48 25.19
CA ALA A 187 16.52 1.26 24.02
C ALA A 187 17.44 1.04 22.80
N ASP A 188 18.72 0.80 23.06
CA ASP A 188 19.77 0.56 22.07
C ASP A 188 19.90 -0.92 21.66
N PHE A 189 19.13 -1.80 22.30
CA PHE A 189 19.25 -3.26 22.19
C PHE A 189 20.63 -3.81 22.58
N ALA A 190 21.39 -3.11 23.42
CA ALA A 190 22.66 -3.62 23.94
C ALA A 190 22.48 -4.90 24.78
N ARG A 191 21.36 -5.03 25.49
CA ARG A 191 21.02 -6.22 26.27
C ARG A 191 20.14 -7.18 25.47
N ALA A 192 20.59 -8.43 25.34
CA ALA A 192 19.82 -9.51 24.76
C ALA A 192 18.66 -9.93 25.69
N LEU A 193 17.51 -10.22 25.11
CA LEU A 193 16.39 -10.87 25.77
C LEU A 193 16.71 -12.36 25.95
N SER A 194 16.26 -12.94 27.06
CA SER A 194 16.35 -14.37 27.30
C SER A 194 15.29 -15.11 26.50
N VAL A 195 15.68 -16.20 25.87
CA VAL A 195 14.80 -17.08 25.10
C VAL A 195 14.87 -18.49 25.66
N SER A 196 13.72 -19.09 25.94
CA SER A 196 13.61 -20.52 26.27
C SER A 196 12.65 -21.22 25.33
N VAL A 197 13.03 -22.45 24.95
CA VAL A 197 12.25 -23.32 24.07
C VAL A 197 11.89 -24.58 24.84
N THR A 198 10.60 -24.87 24.94
CA THR A 198 10.10 -26.08 25.60
C THR A 198 9.47 -26.99 24.54
N PRO A 199 9.91 -28.25 24.40
CA PRO A 199 9.28 -29.19 23.48
C PRO A 199 7.85 -29.46 23.93
N ARG A 200 6.94 -29.64 22.97
CA ARG A 200 5.59 -30.09 23.25
C ARG A 200 5.56 -31.61 23.37
N ALA A 201 4.70 -32.15 24.24
CA ALA A 201 4.49 -33.60 24.35
C ALA A 201 4.09 -34.18 22.98
N GLY A 202 4.84 -35.17 22.48
CA GLY A 202 4.66 -35.75 21.15
C GLY A 202 5.04 -34.84 19.96
N GLY A 203 5.61 -33.65 20.23
CA GLY A 203 6.12 -32.72 19.23
C GLY A 203 7.63 -32.87 19.00
N GLU A 204 8.13 -32.17 17.98
CA GLU A 204 9.55 -32.21 17.64
C GLU A 204 10.40 -31.31 18.56
N ARG A 205 11.70 -31.62 18.66
CA ARG A 205 12.64 -30.74 19.38
C ARG A 205 12.90 -29.49 18.53
N GLY A 206 12.54 -28.33 19.05
CA GLY A 206 12.85 -27.05 18.44
C GLY A 206 14.32 -26.67 18.59
N ARG A 207 14.93 -26.11 17.54
CA ARG A 207 16.25 -25.49 17.59
C ARG A 207 16.11 -23.97 17.54
N TRP A 208 16.66 -23.27 18.52
CA TRP A 208 16.79 -21.80 18.50
C TRP A 208 18.11 -21.38 17.86
N LEU A 209 18.05 -20.40 16.98
CA LEU A 209 19.20 -19.72 16.38
C LEU A 209 19.05 -18.21 16.58
N GLY A 210 19.82 -17.64 17.51
CA GLY A 210 19.83 -16.21 17.80
C GLY A 210 21.16 -15.53 17.46
N ASP A 211 21.07 -14.22 17.21
CA ASP A 211 22.20 -13.29 17.04
C ASP A 211 23.00 -13.01 18.34
N SER A 212 22.54 -13.54 19.47
CA SER A 212 23.26 -13.49 20.76
C SER A 212 23.39 -14.87 21.40
N GLY A 213 23.58 -15.89 20.56
CA GLY A 213 23.85 -17.27 20.99
C GLY A 213 22.62 -18.17 21.02
N ALA A 214 22.72 -19.29 21.74
CA ALA A 214 21.71 -20.36 21.74
C ALA A 214 20.47 -20.09 22.63
N ALA A 215 20.50 -19.03 23.46
CA ALA A 215 19.41 -18.68 24.37
C ALA A 215 19.15 -17.16 24.46
N GLY A 216 19.69 -16.38 23.51
CA GLY A 216 19.60 -14.92 23.49
C GLY A 216 18.93 -14.40 22.22
N LEU A 217 18.21 -13.27 22.35
CA LEU A 217 17.67 -12.47 21.25
C LEU A 217 18.07 -11.01 21.42
N ARG A 218 18.93 -10.48 20.54
CA ARG A 218 19.25 -9.05 20.49
C ARG A 218 18.34 -8.33 19.49
N ARG A 219 18.33 -8.78 18.23
CA ARG A 219 17.54 -8.24 17.11
C ARG A 219 16.89 -9.34 16.29
N ASP A 220 17.62 -10.39 15.91
CA ASP A 220 17.09 -11.45 15.05
C ASP A 220 17.30 -12.84 15.67
N GLY A 221 16.25 -13.65 15.62
CA GLY A 221 16.30 -15.04 16.03
C GLY A 221 15.28 -15.90 15.28
N TRP A 222 15.56 -17.21 15.23
CA TRP A 222 14.75 -18.20 14.55
C TRP A 222 14.52 -19.41 15.43
N LEU A 223 13.26 -19.82 15.59
CA LEU A 223 12.90 -21.14 16.10
C LEU A 223 12.62 -22.04 14.90
N ILE A 224 13.28 -23.19 14.81
CA ILE A 224 13.14 -24.15 13.71
C ILE A 224 12.64 -25.48 14.28
N TRP A 225 11.64 -26.08 13.64
CA TRP A 225 11.12 -27.41 13.96
C TRP A 225 10.60 -28.07 12.68
N GLY A 226 11.05 -29.29 12.39
CA GLY A 226 10.75 -29.99 11.14
C GLY A 226 11.05 -29.12 9.92
N ASP A 227 10.06 -29.01 9.03
CA ASP A 227 10.13 -28.17 7.84
C ASP A 227 9.53 -26.78 8.04
N ALA A 228 9.27 -26.36 9.29
CA ALA A 228 8.70 -25.05 9.62
C ALA A 228 9.66 -24.22 10.48
N ALA A 229 9.47 -22.90 10.47
CA ALA A 229 10.22 -22.02 11.34
C ALA A 229 9.43 -20.77 11.74
N LEU A 230 9.84 -20.15 12.83
CA LEU A 230 9.34 -18.87 13.29
C LEU A 230 10.51 -17.89 13.37
N ARG A 231 10.46 -16.83 12.57
CA ARG A 231 11.36 -15.70 12.71
C ARG A 231 10.84 -14.77 13.79
N VAL A 232 11.74 -14.32 14.66
CA VAL A 232 11.51 -13.33 15.69
C VAL A 232 12.46 -12.17 15.45
N HIS A 233 11.91 -10.99 15.16
CA HIS A 233 12.68 -9.78 14.90
C HIS A 233 12.30 -8.66 15.88
N ARG A 234 13.28 -8.15 16.62
CA ARG A 234 13.13 -7.02 17.56
C ARG A 234 13.59 -5.74 16.87
N ARG A 235 12.70 -4.75 16.80
CA ARG A 235 12.97 -3.45 16.14
C ARG A 235 12.57 -2.27 17.01
N SER A 236 13.18 -1.13 16.75
CA SER A 236 12.86 0.13 17.43
C SER A 236 11.47 0.61 17.04
N LEU A 237 10.69 1.06 18.03
CA LEU A 237 9.38 1.65 17.85
C LEU A 237 9.34 2.97 18.62
N SER A 238 8.93 4.06 17.97
CA SER A 238 8.95 5.39 18.59
C SER A 238 8.02 5.50 19.80
N SER A 239 6.85 4.86 19.75
CA SER A 239 5.91 4.78 20.90
C SER A 239 6.46 3.94 22.05
N CYS A 240 7.47 3.11 21.80
CA CYS A 240 8.11 2.27 22.80
C CYS A 240 9.65 2.38 22.74
N ALA A 241 10.18 3.58 22.95
CA ALA A 241 11.61 3.86 22.82
C ALA A 241 12.51 2.94 23.67
N ARG A 242 12.03 2.46 24.83
CA ARG A 242 12.83 1.64 25.76
C ARG A 242 12.94 0.17 25.39
N ALA A 243 11.90 -0.42 24.79
CA ALA A 243 11.87 -1.87 24.51
C ALA A 243 11.73 -2.20 23.03
N GLY A 244 11.10 -1.31 22.24
CA GLY A 244 10.75 -1.52 20.85
C GLY A 244 9.52 -2.40 20.68
N GLU A 245 9.50 -3.18 19.61
CA GLU A 245 8.46 -4.19 19.35
C GLU A 245 9.09 -5.50 18.87
N LEU A 246 8.34 -6.59 18.99
CA LEU A 246 8.64 -7.87 18.34
C LEU A 246 7.77 -8.07 17.10
N VAL A 247 8.39 -8.54 16.04
CA VAL A 247 7.75 -9.00 14.81
C VAL A 247 7.97 -10.50 14.71
N LEU A 248 6.88 -11.26 14.85
CA LEU A 248 6.85 -12.71 14.75
C LEU A 248 6.33 -13.09 13.37
N GLN A 249 7.05 -13.92 12.62
CA GLN A 249 6.65 -14.34 11.28
C GLN A 249 6.88 -15.83 11.09
N LEU A 250 5.81 -16.57 10.83
CA LEU A 250 5.84 -18.01 10.61
C LEU A 250 6.26 -18.29 9.16
N TYR A 251 7.07 -19.32 8.97
CA TYR A 251 7.51 -19.82 7.68
C TYR A 251 7.13 -21.29 7.59
N GLN A 252 6.38 -21.65 6.55
CA GLN A 252 5.93 -23.02 6.27
C GLN A 252 6.31 -23.43 4.85
N PRO A 253 6.42 -24.73 4.53
CA PRO A 253 6.65 -25.19 3.17
C PRO A 253 5.60 -24.61 2.20
N GLY A 254 6.05 -24.06 1.07
CA GLY A 254 5.21 -23.46 0.05
C GLY A 254 5.88 -23.44 -1.32
N ALA A 255 5.38 -22.62 -2.25
CA ALA A 255 5.84 -22.54 -3.63
C ALA A 255 6.79 -21.35 -3.90
N ALA A 256 7.48 -20.84 -2.87
CA ALA A 256 8.37 -19.69 -3.04
C ALA A 256 9.57 -20.02 -3.94
N GLN A 257 9.75 -19.27 -5.03
CA GLN A 257 10.82 -19.51 -6.01
C GLN A 257 12.23 -19.11 -5.56
N ARG A 258 12.34 -18.37 -4.44
CA ARG A 258 13.62 -17.92 -3.86
C ARG A 258 13.67 -18.27 -2.39
N ALA A 259 14.87 -18.57 -1.92
CA ALA A 259 15.17 -18.80 -0.52
C ALA A 259 15.61 -17.52 0.18
N LEU A 260 15.17 -17.36 1.43
CA LEU A 260 15.76 -16.38 2.35
C LEU A 260 17.00 -17.01 2.97
N VAL A 261 18.16 -16.39 2.74
CA VAL A 261 19.42 -16.77 3.36
C VAL A 261 19.79 -15.73 4.40
N MET A 262 20.08 -16.16 5.62
CA MET A 262 20.57 -15.30 6.70
C MET A 262 21.89 -15.80 7.26
N ALA A 263 22.87 -14.92 7.35
CA ALA A 263 24.15 -15.17 8.00
C ALA A 263 24.19 -14.50 9.39
N PHE A 264 24.47 -15.29 10.42
CA PHE A 264 24.61 -14.87 11.81
C PHE A 264 26.10 -14.90 12.21
N PRO A 265 26.80 -13.75 12.21
CA PRO A 265 28.17 -13.67 12.69
C PRO A 265 28.21 -13.77 14.23
N ALA A 266 29.37 -14.08 14.80
CA ALA A 266 29.50 -14.27 16.25
C ALA A 266 29.22 -12.99 17.07
N ASN A 267 29.63 -11.81 16.59
CA ASN A 267 29.59 -10.55 17.34
C ASN A 267 28.98 -9.37 16.55
N ALA A 268 28.17 -9.63 15.53
CA ALA A 268 27.56 -8.58 14.71
C ALA A 268 26.10 -8.90 14.36
N ASN A 269 25.42 -7.96 13.72
CA ASN A 269 24.05 -8.15 13.30
C ASN A 269 23.96 -9.19 12.18
N ALA A 270 22.88 -9.96 12.17
CA ALA A 270 22.59 -10.87 11.07
C ALA A 270 22.39 -10.08 9.75
N VAL A 271 22.82 -10.67 8.65
CA VAL A 271 22.65 -10.11 7.29
C VAL A 271 21.88 -11.10 6.45
N SER A 272 21.03 -10.62 5.53
CA SER A 272 20.18 -11.48 4.71
C SER A 272 20.27 -11.19 3.21
N ALA A 273 19.97 -12.21 2.42
CA ALA A 273 19.87 -12.17 0.97
C ALA A 273 18.74 -13.08 0.47
N TRP A 274 18.21 -12.80 -0.71
CA TRP A 274 17.27 -13.69 -1.40
C TRP A 274 17.97 -14.35 -2.57
N LEU A 275 17.98 -15.67 -2.63
CA LEU A 275 18.73 -16.44 -3.63
C LEU A 275 17.82 -17.46 -4.31
N ALA A 276 18.08 -17.75 -5.59
CA ALA A 276 17.41 -18.84 -6.29
C ALA A 276 18.00 -20.19 -5.84
N PRO A 277 17.39 -21.33 -6.20
CA PRO A 277 18.04 -22.62 -6.02
C PRO A 277 19.39 -22.70 -6.73
N GLY A 278 20.40 -23.25 -6.06
CA GLY A 278 21.76 -23.36 -6.58
C GLY A 278 22.85 -23.41 -5.50
N SER A 279 24.10 -23.59 -5.93
CA SER A 279 25.28 -23.58 -5.05
C SER A 279 25.94 -22.21 -5.06
N TYR A 280 26.25 -21.69 -3.87
CA TYR A 280 26.79 -20.34 -3.71
C TYR A 280 28.06 -20.35 -2.88
N SER A 281 28.98 -19.45 -3.22
CA SER A 281 30.21 -19.19 -2.49
C SER A 281 30.27 -17.71 -2.15
N VAL A 282 30.33 -17.39 -0.86
CA VAL A 282 30.51 -16.03 -0.39
C VAL A 282 31.96 -15.63 -0.67
N PRO A 283 32.22 -14.53 -1.38
CA PRO A 283 33.58 -14.14 -1.68
C PRO A 283 34.36 -13.85 -0.39
N GLU A 284 35.62 -14.26 -0.34
CA GLU A 284 36.48 -14.03 0.84
C GLU A 284 36.78 -12.55 1.02
N ASN A 285 37.07 -11.87 -0.10
CA ASN A 285 37.32 -10.44 -0.18
C ASN A 285 36.15 -9.73 -0.88
N ALA A 286 35.83 -8.50 -0.47
CA ALA A 286 34.89 -7.65 -1.21
C ALA A 286 35.37 -7.47 -2.67
N ARG A 287 34.45 -7.37 -3.64
CA ARG A 287 34.84 -7.12 -5.04
C ARG A 287 35.63 -5.82 -5.15
N ALA A 288 36.55 -5.79 -6.12
CA ALA A 288 37.16 -4.55 -6.57
C ALA A 288 36.05 -3.56 -6.95
N SER A 289 36.11 -2.34 -6.42
CA SER A 289 35.13 -1.30 -6.70
C SER A 289 35.04 -1.04 -8.21
N LEU A 290 33.82 -0.80 -8.72
CA LEU A 290 33.62 -0.33 -10.09
C LEU A 290 34.47 0.94 -10.34
N GLU A 291 34.92 1.18 -11.58
CA GLU A 291 35.79 2.32 -11.93
C GLU A 291 35.27 3.66 -11.36
N ASP A 292 33.96 3.85 -11.36
CA ASP A 292 33.26 5.04 -10.83
C ASP A 292 33.29 5.11 -9.30
N GLN A 293 33.11 3.97 -8.63
CA GLN A 293 33.22 3.86 -7.16
C GLN A 293 34.67 4.07 -6.71
N ALA A 294 35.63 3.50 -7.43
CA ALA A 294 37.06 3.70 -7.18
C ALA A 294 37.41 5.18 -7.36
N LEU A 295 36.99 5.79 -8.48
CA LEU A 295 37.17 7.22 -8.74
C LEU A 295 36.53 8.07 -7.63
N PHE A 296 35.30 7.76 -7.22
CA PHE A 296 34.64 8.49 -6.14
C PHE A 296 35.42 8.40 -4.82
N ASN A 297 35.88 7.20 -4.43
CA ASN A 297 36.66 6.99 -3.22
C ASN A 297 38.01 7.72 -3.28
N ASP A 298 38.67 7.71 -4.44
CA ASP A 298 39.90 8.46 -4.68
C ASP A 298 39.64 9.97 -4.56
N LEU A 299 38.63 10.49 -5.26
CA LEU A 299 38.25 11.91 -5.18
C LEU A 299 37.95 12.35 -3.75
N GLN A 300 37.28 11.51 -2.96
CA GLN A 300 37.01 11.79 -1.55
C GLN A 300 38.28 11.78 -0.70
N THR A 301 39.16 10.80 -0.90
CA THR A 301 40.44 10.67 -0.19
C THR A 301 41.34 11.89 -0.43
N TYR A 302 41.38 12.37 -1.67
CA TYR A 302 42.17 13.54 -2.06
C TYR A 302 41.47 14.88 -1.78
N GLY A 303 40.28 14.86 -1.17
CA GLY A 303 39.52 16.05 -0.79
C GLY A 303 38.84 16.79 -1.94
N LEU A 304 38.78 16.18 -3.14
CA LEU A 304 38.16 16.74 -4.35
C LEU A 304 36.63 16.55 -4.39
N VAL A 305 36.11 15.62 -3.58
CA VAL A 305 34.69 15.46 -3.28
C VAL A 305 34.51 15.48 -1.76
N ARG A 306 33.63 16.33 -1.25
CA ARG A 306 33.37 16.44 0.20
C ARG A 306 31.91 16.77 0.49
N LEU A 307 31.50 16.52 1.73
CA LEU A 307 30.23 17.00 2.26
C LEU A 307 30.46 18.35 2.92
N ASN A 308 29.68 19.37 2.58
CA ASN A 308 29.79 20.67 3.23
C ASN A 308 28.92 20.76 4.51
N ALA A 309 29.02 21.86 5.23
CA ALA A 309 28.27 22.10 6.47
C ALA A 309 26.74 22.07 6.26
N GLY A 310 26.26 22.30 5.03
CA GLY A 310 24.85 22.20 4.64
C GLY A 310 24.43 20.79 4.21
N GLY A 311 25.31 19.79 4.30
CA GLY A 311 25.01 18.42 3.91
C GLY A 311 24.88 18.21 2.40
N LEU A 312 25.37 19.13 1.57
CA LEU A 312 25.49 18.99 0.12
C LEU A 312 26.86 18.42 -0.27
N ALA A 313 26.88 17.69 -1.37
CA ALA A 313 28.11 17.23 -1.97
C ALA A 313 28.76 18.36 -2.78
N GLU A 314 29.97 18.72 -2.41
CA GLU A 314 30.83 19.65 -3.10
C GLU A 314 31.82 18.90 -3.99
N LEU A 315 32.03 19.44 -5.19
CA LEU A 315 32.98 18.93 -6.16
C LEU A 315 33.98 20.03 -6.50
N ALA A 316 35.27 19.69 -6.50
CA ALA A 316 36.34 20.63 -6.85
C ALA A 316 36.16 21.14 -8.29
N PRO A 317 36.03 22.46 -8.51
CA PRO A 317 35.59 23.01 -9.79
C PRO A 317 36.68 22.92 -10.86
N ARG A 318 36.26 22.89 -12.14
CA ARG A 318 37.13 22.61 -13.29
C ARG A 318 38.31 23.60 -13.42
N ASP A 319 38.11 24.83 -12.98
CA ASP A 319 39.03 25.95 -13.03
C ASP A 319 39.89 26.10 -11.76
N LEU A 320 39.77 25.20 -10.77
CA LEU A 320 40.53 25.28 -9.52
C LEU A 320 42.04 25.40 -9.74
N ALA A 321 42.61 24.60 -10.65
CA ALA A 321 44.04 24.66 -10.97
C ALA A 321 44.44 26.01 -11.58
N ALA A 322 43.60 26.59 -12.45
CA ALA A 322 43.85 27.91 -13.04
C ALA A 322 43.73 29.02 -12.00
N TRP A 323 42.80 28.90 -11.05
CA TRP A 323 42.64 29.82 -9.94
C TRP A 323 43.81 29.76 -8.96
N GLN A 324 44.32 28.57 -8.65
CA GLN A 324 45.50 28.39 -7.79
C GLN A 324 46.78 28.92 -8.45
N ALA A 325 46.90 28.82 -9.77
CA ALA A 325 48.02 29.40 -10.53
C ALA A 325 47.93 30.94 -10.66
N ALA A 326 46.76 31.54 -10.41
CA ALA A 326 46.58 32.99 -10.51
C ALA A 326 47.21 33.73 -9.30
N PRO A 327 47.77 34.94 -9.50
CA PRO A 327 48.24 35.81 -8.41
C PRO A 327 47.10 36.19 -7.45
N ASP A 328 47.41 36.46 -6.17
CA ASP A 328 46.40 36.70 -5.14
C ASP A 328 45.40 37.83 -5.48
N GLY A 329 45.84 38.88 -6.18
CA GLY A 329 44.96 39.97 -6.62
C GLY A 329 44.02 39.64 -7.80
N ALA A 330 44.24 38.51 -8.49
CA ALA A 330 43.43 38.03 -9.61
C ALA A 330 42.49 36.87 -9.22
N ARG A 331 42.60 36.35 -8.00
CA ARG A 331 41.75 35.27 -7.48
C ARG A 331 40.39 35.83 -7.06
N THR A 332 39.32 35.46 -7.76
CA THR A 332 37.95 35.80 -7.35
C THR A 332 37.52 34.95 -6.14
N GLY A 333 36.79 35.55 -5.19
CA GLY A 333 36.48 34.99 -3.85
C GLY A 333 35.58 33.74 -3.81
N THR A 334 35.20 33.15 -4.94
CA THR A 334 34.31 31.98 -5.02
C THR A 334 35.02 30.63 -4.81
N LEU A 335 36.35 30.56 -4.94
CA LEU A 335 37.12 29.30 -4.85
C LEU A 335 38.04 29.18 -3.62
N ALA A 336 38.03 30.19 -2.74
CA ALA A 336 38.88 30.23 -1.54
C ALA A 336 38.66 29.04 -0.58
N SER A 337 37.45 28.47 -0.54
CA SER A 337 37.12 27.28 0.26
C SER A 337 37.84 26.00 -0.20
N TRP A 338 38.52 26.04 -1.34
CA TRP A 338 39.32 24.96 -1.92
C TRP A 338 40.83 25.24 -1.85
N ALA A 339 41.26 26.33 -1.19
CA ALA A 339 42.67 26.69 -1.08
C ALA A 339 43.54 25.63 -0.38
N SER A 340 42.94 24.80 0.48
CA SER A 340 43.61 23.68 1.15
C SER A 340 43.90 22.47 0.24
N VAL A 341 43.37 22.45 -0.98
CA VAL A 341 43.67 21.41 -1.97
C VAL A 341 44.97 21.80 -2.68
N THR A 342 46.11 21.24 -2.29
CA THR A 342 47.39 21.49 -2.97
C THR A 342 47.46 20.85 -4.36
N ASP A 343 48.23 21.42 -5.29
CA ASP A 343 48.46 20.80 -6.59
C ASP A 343 49.47 19.64 -6.46
N ASP A 344 49.12 18.47 -7.02
CA ASP A 344 49.92 17.24 -7.00
C ASP A 344 49.63 16.45 -8.29
N PRO A 345 50.64 15.84 -8.96
CA PRO A 345 50.45 14.97 -10.12
C PRO A 345 49.28 13.97 -10.01
N GLU A 346 49.02 13.37 -8.85
CA GLU A 346 47.91 12.43 -8.68
C GLU A 346 46.54 13.15 -8.71
N ARG A 347 46.44 14.36 -8.15
CA ARG A 347 45.22 15.19 -8.23
C ARG A 347 44.98 15.69 -9.65
N ALA A 348 46.03 16.06 -10.39
CA ALA A 348 45.92 16.41 -11.82
C ALA A 348 45.36 15.23 -12.65
N ARG A 349 45.78 14.00 -12.34
CA ARG A 349 45.23 12.76 -12.93
C ARG A 349 43.74 12.60 -12.60
N LEU A 350 43.35 12.78 -11.34
CA LEU A 350 41.96 12.69 -10.90
C LEU A 350 41.08 13.78 -11.51
N PHE A 351 41.55 15.01 -11.66
CA PHE A 351 40.85 16.09 -12.37
C PHE A 351 40.58 15.74 -13.84
N LYS A 352 41.56 15.13 -14.51
CA LYS A 352 41.40 14.66 -15.89
C LYS A 352 40.35 13.55 -15.98
N ARG A 353 40.36 12.57 -15.07
CA ARG A 353 39.31 11.53 -14.99
C ARG A 353 37.95 12.14 -14.70
N LEU A 354 37.87 12.99 -13.68
CA LEU A 354 36.64 13.63 -13.23
C LEU A 354 35.96 14.45 -14.31
N TYR A 355 36.68 15.21 -15.14
CA TYR A 355 36.08 16.16 -16.10
C TYR A 355 36.21 15.78 -17.58
N ARG A 356 37.04 14.80 -17.93
CA ARG A 356 37.29 14.41 -19.34
C ARG A 356 37.01 12.94 -19.63
N MET A 357 36.56 12.15 -18.65
CA MET A 357 36.26 10.72 -18.81
C MET A 357 34.83 10.39 -18.35
N ALA A 358 34.32 9.26 -18.85
CA ALA A 358 32.93 8.85 -18.68
C ALA A 358 32.57 8.40 -17.25
N ASP A 359 33.53 7.82 -16.53
CA ASP A 359 33.43 7.52 -15.10
C ASP A 359 33.27 8.81 -14.28
N GLY A 360 34.04 9.85 -14.64
CA GLY A 360 33.86 11.21 -14.13
C GLY A 360 32.48 11.78 -14.42
N ASP A 361 31.97 11.65 -15.65
CA ASP A 361 30.62 12.11 -16.02
C ASP A 361 29.55 11.46 -15.14
N TYR A 362 29.67 10.15 -14.89
CA TYR A 362 28.74 9.40 -14.05
C TYR A 362 28.82 9.84 -12.57
N VAL A 363 30.01 10.02 -12.01
CA VAL A 363 30.18 10.53 -10.63
C VAL A 363 29.56 11.91 -10.49
N ARG A 364 29.77 12.83 -11.45
CA ARG A 364 29.16 14.17 -11.43
C ARG A 364 27.63 14.09 -11.49
N GLU A 365 27.08 13.18 -12.28
CA GLU A 365 25.64 12.95 -12.35
C GLU A 365 25.07 12.41 -11.03
N GLN A 366 25.75 11.46 -10.38
CA GLN A 366 25.32 10.95 -9.06
C GLN A 366 25.35 12.05 -7.98
N LEU A 367 26.38 12.91 -7.98
CA LEU A 367 26.49 14.07 -7.08
C LEU A 367 25.37 15.08 -7.35
N ARG A 368 25.04 15.32 -8.62
CA ARG A 368 23.92 16.19 -9.03
C ARG A 368 22.58 15.67 -8.52
N ILE A 369 22.30 14.38 -8.72
CA ILE A 369 21.09 13.72 -8.20
C ILE A 369 21.03 13.86 -6.67
N PHE A 370 22.14 13.55 -5.98
CA PHE A 370 22.25 13.66 -4.53
C PHE A 370 21.93 15.08 -4.02
N ASN A 371 22.48 16.12 -4.64
CA ASN A 371 22.22 17.51 -4.22
C ASN A 371 20.79 17.95 -4.52
N ASN A 372 20.26 17.57 -5.69
CA ASN A 372 18.90 17.94 -6.11
C ASN A 372 17.79 17.37 -5.23
N GLU A 373 18.07 16.27 -4.54
CA GLU A 373 17.14 15.65 -3.60
C GLU A 373 17.31 16.15 -2.16
N ARG A 374 18.34 16.95 -1.88
CA ARG A 374 18.61 17.54 -0.56
C ARG A 374 18.24 19.02 -0.45
N ARG A 375 18.09 19.73 -1.57
CA ARG A 375 17.55 21.09 -1.61
C ARG A 375 16.43 21.23 -2.61
N LEU A 376 15.29 21.69 -2.12
CA LEU A 376 14.09 21.85 -2.93
C LEU A 376 13.55 23.27 -2.85
N LEU A 377 13.53 23.94 -4.00
CA LEU A 377 12.71 25.12 -4.27
C LEU A 377 11.91 24.86 -5.54
N ALA A 378 10.60 24.75 -5.40
CA ALA A 378 9.69 24.51 -6.50
C ALA A 378 8.48 25.43 -6.41
N TRP A 379 7.88 25.76 -7.55
CA TRP A 379 6.67 26.56 -7.62
C TRP A 379 5.79 26.09 -8.77
N ARG A 380 4.50 26.39 -8.70
CA ARG A 380 3.56 26.21 -9.80
C ARG A 380 2.41 27.21 -9.74
N LEU A 381 1.76 27.39 -10.87
CA LEU A 381 0.68 28.35 -11.07
C LEU A 381 -0.64 27.64 -11.37
N ARG A 382 -1.75 28.38 -11.33
CA ARG A 382 -3.03 27.88 -11.86
C ARG A 382 -2.93 27.65 -13.37
N PRO A 383 -3.67 26.68 -13.96
CA PRO A 383 -3.64 26.44 -15.40
C PRO A 383 -3.92 27.68 -16.27
N ALA A 384 -4.86 28.54 -15.84
CA ALA A 384 -5.17 29.81 -16.52
C ALA A 384 -4.00 30.82 -16.51
N GLN A 385 -2.97 30.58 -15.70
CA GLN A 385 -1.79 31.44 -15.52
C GLN A 385 -0.52 30.79 -16.10
N ALA A 386 -0.63 29.68 -16.84
CA ALA A 386 0.51 28.92 -17.36
C ALA A 386 1.41 29.71 -18.34
N GLY A 387 0.91 30.80 -18.93
CA GLY A 387 1.70 31.71 -19.78
C GLY A 387 2.68 32.61 -19.02
N LEU A 388 2.61 32.67 -17.68
CA LEU A 388 3.52 33.49 -16.87
C LEU A 388 4.83 32.74 -16.60
N THR A 389 5.96 33.34 -17.00
CA THR A 389 7.28 32.73 -16.85
C THR A 389 8.04 33.35 -15.68
N TRP A 390 8.35 32.54 -14.67
CA TRP A 390 9.20 32.93 -13.55
C TRP A 390 10.66 32.59 -13.82
N GLN A 391 11.55 33.53 -13.51
CA GLN A 391 13.00 33.35 -13.54
C GLN A 391 13.50 33.14 -12.12
N ALA A 392 14.46 32.23 -11.93
CA ALA A 392 15.07 31.97 -10.64
C ALA A 392 16.55 32.39 -10.64
N SER A 393 17.01 33.01 -9.56
CA SER A 393 18.42 33.27 -9.29
C SER A 393 18.81 32.86 -7.86
N VAL A 394 20.07 32.49 -7.65
CA VAL A 394 20.65 32.23 -6.32
C VAL A 394 21.79 33.21 -6.13
N GLY A 395 21.63 34.16 -5.20
CA GLY A 395 22.38 35.41 -5.25
C GLY A 395 22.11 36.14 -6.58
N GLU A 396 23.17 36.62 -7.23
CA GLU A 396 23.09 37.28 -8.55
C GLU A 396 23.18 36.32 -9.74
N ALA A 397 23.38 35.01 -9.49
CA ALA A 397 23.55 34.03 -10.56
C ALA A 397 22.19 33.46 -11.01
N PRO A 398 21.82 33.56 -12.29
CA PRO A 398 20.61 32.92 -12.81
C PRO A 398 20.74 31.39 -12.76
N VAL A 399 19.68 30.70 -12.35
CA VAL A 399 19.63 29.25 -12.28
C VAL A 399 18.51 28.70 -13.17
N ALA A 400 18.79 27.58 -13.84
CA ALA A 400 17.81 26.94 -14.70
C ALA A 400 16.67 26.29 -13.88
N ALA A 401 15.45 26.45 -14.37
CA ALA A 401 14.27 25.75 -13.86
C ALA A 401 13.94 24.53 -14.74
N VAL A 402 13.52 23.42 -14.13
CA VAL A 402 13.02 22.22 -14.81
C VAL A 402 11.57 21.96 -14.45
N ALA A 403 10.83 21.38 -15.39
CA ALA A 403 9.39 21.15 -15.28
C ALA A 403 9.05 19.82 -14.59
N ASP A 404 9.62 19.57 -13.41
CA ASP A 404 9.40 18.34 -12.64
C ASP A 404 9.44 18.56 -11.12
N LEU A 405 8.94 17.57 -10.39
CA LEU A 405 9.12 17.45 -8.96
C LEU A 405 9.79 16.09 -8.67
N PRO A 406 10.86 16.02 -7.85
CA PRO A 406 11.47 14.74 -7.50
C PRO A 406 10.42 13.84 -6.83
N PRO A 407 10.34 12.53 -7.15
CA PRO A 407 9.29 11.66 -6.60
C PRO A 407 9.21 11.66 -5.06
N ALA A 408 10.35 11.80 -4.37
CA ALA A 408 10.38 11.90 -2.91
C ALA A 408 9.65 13.13 -2.36
N ALA A 409 9.61 14.24 -3.11
CA ALA A 409 8.94 15.47 -2.71
C ALA A 409 7.41 15.38 -2.81
N SER A 410 6.85 14.39 -3.53
CA SER A 410 5.40 14.10 -3.46
C SER A 410 4.94 13.77 -2.04
N ARG A 411 5.85 13.36 -1.14
CA ARG A 411 5.56 13.10 0.28
C ARG A 411 5.34 14.35 1.14
N LEU A 412 5.53 15.54 0.57
CA LEU A 412 5.13 16.81 1.19
C LEU A 412 3.61 16.98 1.22
N PHE A 413 2.87 16.19 0.45
CA PHE A 413 1.42 16.28 0.38
C PHE A 413 0.78 14.98 0.86
N ALA A 414 -0.25 15.09 1.71
CA ALA A 414 -1.05 13.94 2.14
C ALA A 414 -1.94 13.41 1.01
N GLU A 415 -2.38 14.31 0.12
CA GLU A 415 -3.22 14.05 -1.04
C GLU A 415 -2.62 14.72 -2.28
N LEU A 416 -2.93 14.20 -3.47
CA LEU A 416 -2.47 14.77 -4.74
C LEU A 416 -3.10 16.16 -4.95
N PRO A 417 -2.33 17.27 -4.93
CA PRO A 417 -2.94 18.59 -4.93
C PRO A 417 -3.46 18.97 -6.33
N GLN A 418 -4.77 19.23 -6.41
CA GLN A 418 -5.54 19.41 -7.65
C GLN A 418 -5.70 20.86 -8.11
N GLY A 419 -5.96 21.06 -9.40
CA GLY A 419 -6.27 22.37 -9.99
C GLY A 419 -5.07 23.29 -10.18
N TRP A 420 -3.88 22.72 -10.34
CA TRP A 420 -2.63 23.42 -10.56
C TRP A 420 -1.97 22.94 -11.86
N GLY A 421 -1.16 23.81 -12.48
CA GLY A 421 -0.34 23.45 -13.63
C GLY A 421 0.92 22.67 -13.23
N ASN A 422 1.82 22.50 -14.20
CA ASN A 422 3.08 21.79 -14.01
C ASN A 422 3.97 22.48 -12.97
N TRP A 423 4.75 21.67 -12.24
CA TRP A 423 5.82 22.16 -11.38
C TRP A 423 6.94 22.80 -12.18
N ALA A 424 7.53 23.85 -11.63
CA ALA A 424 8.83 24.39 -12.00
C ALA A 424 9.75 24.34 -10.77
N ARG A 425 11.01 23.95 -10.95
CA ARG A 425 11.95 23.75 -9.82
C ARG A 425 13.36 24.13 -10.21
N VAL A 426 14.11 24.68 -9.25
CA VAL A 426 15.56 24.93 -9.41
C VAL A 426 16.29 23.60 -9.65
N ALA A 427 16.97 23.48 -10.81
CA ALA A 427 17.56 22.23 -11.29
C ALA A 427 18.98 21.97 -10.78
N LEU A 428 19.72 23.04 -10.47
CA LEU A 428 21.13 23.04 -10.06
C LEU A 428 21.34 24.13 -9.03
N TRP A 429 21.81 23.75 -7.86
CA TRP A 429 22.22 24.68 -6.82
C TRP A 429 23.71 25.00 -7.01
N PRO A 430 24.11 26.28 -7.19
CA PRO A 430 25.52 26.64 -7.14
C PRO A 430 26.10 26.27 -5.76
N GLY A 431 27.42 26.18 -5.62
CA GLY A 431 28.14 25.89 -4.37
C GLY A 431 28.01 26.98 -3.30
N ALA A 432 26.79 27.49 -3.12
CA ALA A 432 26.41 28.55 -2.20
C ALA A 432 26.36 28.02 -0.77
N ALA A 433 26.58 28.94 0.16
CA ALA A 433 26.58 28.68 1.59
C ALA A 433 25.31 27.94 2.07
N PRO A 434 25.40 27.18 3.18
CA PRO A 434 24.24 26.71 3.92
C PRO A 434 23.24 27.86 4.14
N GLY A 435 21.97 27.67 3.75
CA GLY A 435 20.93 28.70 3.93
C GLY A 435 20.87 29.82 2.89
N ALA A 436 21.50 29.68 1.71
CA ALA A 436 21.38 30.67 0.64
C ALA A 436 19.93 30.76 0.10
N SER A 437 19.34 31.95 0.17
CA SER A 437 18.03 32.26 -0.44
C SER A 437 18.13 32.34 -1.97
N ALA A 438 17.05 31.97 -2.64
CA ALA A 438 16.86 32.17 -4.07
C ALA A 438 15.78 33.23 -4.31
N ARG A 439 15.92 33.99 -5.41
CA ARG A 439 14.94 34.98 -5.85
C ARG A 439 14.15 34.44 -7.04
N LEU A 440 12.84 34.44 -6.93
CA LEU A 440 11.92 34.15 -8.04
C LEU A 440 11.36 35.48 -8.56
N ARG A 441 11.58 35.78 -9.84
CA ARG A 441 11.15 37.02 -10.50
C ARG A 441 10.18 36.72 -11.63
N LEU A 442 9.00 37.34 -11.58
CA LEU A 442 8.05 37.41 -12.68
C LEU A 442 8.03 38.84 -13.20
N ALA A 443 8.48 39.05 -14.44
CA ALA A 443 8.47 40.36 -15.09
C ALA A 443 7.51 40.36 -16.29
N TRP A 444 6.92 41.52 -16.59
CA TRP A 444 6.05 41.69 -17.76
C TRP A 444 6.43 42.93 -18.59
N PRO A 445 6.32 42.86 -19.94
CA PRO A 445 6.53 44.01 -20.81
C PRO A 445 5.50 45.12 -20.55
N ALA A 446 5.85 46.35 -20.93
CA ALA A 446 5.06 47.52 -20.58
C ALA A 446 3.62 47.55 -21.16
N GLN A 447 3.36 46.75 -22.19
CA GLN A 447 2.11 46.72 -22.96
C GLN A 447 1.23 45.48 -22.66
N GLN A 448 1.66 44.57 -21.77
CA GLN A 448 0.91 43.36 -21.47
C GLN A 448 -0.07 43.60 -20.32
N ALA A 449 -1.32 43.16 -20.49
CA ALA A 449 -2.31 43.19 -19.42
C ALA A 449 -1.84 42.29 -18.26
N VAL A 450 -1.66 42.90 -17.09
CA VAL A 450 -1.23 42.19 -15.88
C VAL A 450 -2.45 41.54 -15.23
N PRO A 451 -2.39 40.24 -14.88
CA PRO A 451 -3.48 39.61 -14.14
C PRO A 451 -3.74 40.34 -12.82
N ALA A 452 -5.01 40.60 -12.50
CA ALA A 452 -5.40 41.22 -11.24
C ALA A 452 -5.00 40.40 -10.01
N GLN A 453 -4.90 39.08 -10.19
CA GLN A 453 -4.45 38.14 -9.16
C GLN A 453 -3.63 37.01 -9.78
N ILE A 454 -2.55 36.64 -9.08
CA ILE A 454 -1.65 35.54 -9.44
C ILE A 454 -1.60 34.58 -8.25
N ASP A 455 -1.89 33.31 -8.50
CA ASP A 455 -1.89 32.27 -7.47
C ASP A 455 -0.65 31.38 -7.65
N VAL A 456 0.19 31.31 -6.62
CA VAL A 456 1.44 30.55 -6.64
C VAL A 456 1.40 29.52 -5.52
N MET A 457 1.56 28.24 -5.86
CA MET A 457 1.92 27.22 -4.86
C MET A 457 3.45 27.13 -4.83
N LEU A 458 4.03 27.49 -3.69
CA LEU A 458 5.46 27.56 -3.44
C LEU A 458 5.89 26.44 -2.49
N VAL A 459 6.96 25.73 -2.82
CA VAL A 459 7.67 24.79 -1.95
C VAL A 459 9.02 25.43 -1.60
N GLY A 460 9.20 25.77 -0.33
CA GLY A 460 10.25 26.66 0.16
C GLY A 460 9.70 27.63 1.20
N GLN A 461 10.57 28.20 2.03
CA GLN A 461 10.19 29.17 3.05
C GLN A 461 10.29 30.59 2.48
N LEU A 462 9.14 31.20 2.23
CA LEU A 462 9.04 32.59 1.80
C LEU A 462 9.61 33.55 2.86
N GLN A 463 10.55 34.40 2.46
CA GLN A 463 11.19 35.42 3.31
C GLN A 463 10.59 36.81 3.06
N SER A 464 10.45 37.22 1.80
CA SER A 464 9.98 38.55 1.42
C SER A 464 9.16 38.51 0.12
N ILE A 465 8.30 39.52 -0.09
CA ILE A 465 7.59 39.76 -1.35
C ILE A 465 7.84 41.22 -1.75
N SER A 466 8.21 41.45 -3.00
CA SER A 466 8.34 42.79 -3.59
C SER A 466 7.50 42.91 -4.87
N GLY A 467 6.95 44.10 -5.13
CA GLY A 467 6.13 44.39 -6.33
C GLY A 467 4.69 43.86 -6.30
N ALA A 468 4.28 43.15 -5.23
CA ALA A 468 2.92 42.68 -5.01
C ALA A 468 2.56 42.68 -3.53
N ARG A 469 1.25 42.61 -3.25
CA ARG A 469 0.71 42.35 -1.91
C ARG A 469 -0.06 41.03 -1.87
N LEU A 470 -0.12 40.41 -0.70
CA LEU A 470 -1.00 39.27 -0.47
C LEU A 470 -2.46 39.75 -0.44
N VAL A 471 -3.30 39.11 -1.25
CA VAL A 471 -4.77 39.36 -1.27
C VAL A 471 -5.42 38.75 -0.03
N ARG A 472 -4.86 37.65 0.46
CA ARG A 472 -5.28 36.90 1.66
C ARG A 472 -4.06 36.30 2.35
N PRO A 473 -4.14 35.94 3.64
CA PRO A 473 -3.06 35.24 4.32
C PRO A 473 -2.61 34.01 3.53
N ALA A 474 -1.30 33.75 3.53
CA ALA A 474 -0.75 32.56 2.89
C ALA A 474 -1.35 31.30 3.54
N VAL A 475 -1.76 30.34 2.71
CA VAL A 475 -2.35 29.09 3.18
C VAL A 475 -1.28 28.01 3.17
N ASP A 476 -1.04 27.38 4.31
CA ASP A 476 -0.12 26.25 4.40
C ASP A 476 -0.64 25.07 3.57
N ALA A 477 0.22 24.50 2.74
CA ALA A 477 -0.09 23.44 1.79
C ALA A 477 0.73 22.17 2.04
N CYS A 478 1.70 22.20 2.96
CA CYS A 478 2.43 21.01 3.36
C CYS A 478 1.58 20.21 4.36
N SER A 479 1.12 19.04 3.94
CA SER A 479 0.24 18.17 4.73
C SER A 479 0.75 16.73 4.87
N GLY A 480 1.76 16.36 4.07
CA GLY A 480 2.27 15.00 4.02
C GLY A 480 3.22 14.66 5.18
N ARG A 481 3.48 13.35 5.34
CA ARG A 481 4.33 12.80 6.41
C ARG A 481 5.79 13.27 6.39
N ALA A 482 6.21 13.90 5.29
CA ALA A 482 7.57 14.37 5.10
C ALA A 482 7.69 15.91 5.21
N CYS A 483 6.64 16.58 5.67
CA CYS A 483 6.67 18.01 5.97
C CYS A 483 7.57 18.28 7.20
N PRO A 484 8.60 19.14 7.08
CA PRO A 484 9.35 19.60 8.25
C PRO A 484 8.50 20.53 9.13
N ASN A 485 7.59 21.30 8.51
CA ASN A 485 6.57 22.12 9.14
C ASN A 485 5.47 22.44 8.11
N ALA A 486 4.34 22.99 8.55
CA ALA A 486 3.19 23.29 7.67
C ALA A 486 3.54 24.34 6.59
N SER A 487 4.44 25.28 6.90
CA SER A 487 4.86 26.36 6.01
C SER A 487 5.88 25.97 4.94
N ALA A 488 6.33 24.71 4.94
CA ALA A 488 7.28 24.20 3.95
C ALA A 488 6.73 24.25 2.51
N ALA A 489 5.40 24.21 2.36
CA ALA A 489 4.73 24.53 1.13
C ALA A 489 3.57 25.49 1.43
N ARG A 490 3.36 26.51 0.60
CA ARG A 490 2.32 27.54 0.79
C ARG A 490 1.63 27.92 -0.51
N ILE A 491 0.36 28.26 -0.42
CA ILE A 491 -0.40 28.90 -1.49
C ILE A 491 -0.41 30.40 -1.22
N LEU A 492 0.11 31.17 -2.17
CA LEU A 492 0.17 32.63 -2.17
C LEU A 492 -0.82 33.16 -3.20
N SER A 493 -1.67 34.12 -2.81
CA SER A 493 -2.51 34.88 -3.73
C SER A 493 -2.00 36.32 -3.78
N LEU A 494 -1.40 36.70 -4.91
CA LEU A 494 -0.64 37.93 -5.09
C LEU A 494 -1.41 38.90 -5.99
N ALA A 495 -1.57 40.14 -5.55
CA ALA A 495 -2.04 41.25 -6.36
C ALA A 495 -0.85 42.18 -6.66
N PRO A 496 -0.49 42.41 -7.94
CA PRO A 496 0.54 43.37 -8.31
C PRO A 496 0.25 44.76 -7.73
N LEU A 497 1.27 45.46 -7.27
CA LEU A 497 1.13 46.86 -6.86
C LEU A 497 0.94 47.77 -8.10
N PRO A 498 0.20 48.88 -7.99
CA PRO A 498 0.09 49.84 -9.09
C PRO A 498 1.48 50.29 -9.59
N GLY A 499 1.71 50.24 -10.90
CA GLY A 499 2.98 50.62 -11.51
C GLY A 499 4.11 49.58 -11.41
N ALA A 500 3.93 48.46 -10.71
CA ALA A 500 4.92 47.40 -10.66
C ALA A 500 5.18 46.80 -12.05
N ARG A 501 6.45 46.59 -12.38
CA ARG A 501 6.90 45.92 -13.63
C ARG A 501 7.32 44.47 -13.41
N SER A 502 7.47 44.07 -12.15
CA SER A 502 7.78 42.70 -11.75
C SER A 502 7.31 42.40 -10.33
N ILE A 503 7.12 41.11 -10.05
CA ILE A 503 6.97 40.54 -8.72
C ILE A 503 8.24 39.77 -8.40
N GLU A 504 8.75 39.94 -7.19
CA GLU A 504 9.90 39.21 -6.69
C GLU A 504 9.56 38.51 -5.37
N LEU A 505 9.96 37.24 -5.27
CA LEU A 505 9.83 36.42 -4.06
C LEU A 505 11.22 35.99 -3.64
N ASP A 506 11.67 36.40 -2.45
CA ASP A 506 12.88 35.82 -1.85
C ASP A 506 12.49 34.59 -1.03
N VAL A 507 13.08 33.44 -1.36
CA VAL A 507 12.67 32.13 -0.82
C VAL A 507 13.88 31.34 -0.38
N LEU A 508 13.84 30.85 0.87
CA LEU A 508 14.80 29.90 1.37
C LEU A 508 14.40 28.48 0.93
N PRO A 509 15.28 27.69 0.27
CA PRO A 509 14.94 26.32 -0.13
C PRO A 509 14.69 25.42 1.07
N LEU A 510 13.88 24.38 0.88
CA LEU A 510 13.75 23.32 1.86
C LEU A 510 14.99 22.44 1.85
N GLU A 511 15.57 22.23 3.04
CA GLU A 511 16.59 21.22 3.28
C GLU A 511 15.89 19.86 3.46
N THR A 512 15.94 19.03 2.43
CA THR A 512 15.21 17.75 2.32
C THR A 512 16.08 16.56 2.73
N GLY A 513 17.18 16.78 3.43
CA GLY A 513 18.07 15.72 3.93
C GLY A 513 17.40 14.64 4.78
N ALA A 514 16.21 14.95 5.34
CA ALA A 514 15.34 14.03 6.09
C ALA A 514 14.24 13.35 5.24
N LEU A 515 14.05 13.73 3.97
CA LEU A 515 13.14 13.06 3.03
C LEU A 515 13.73 11.70 2.63
N SER A 516 13.55 10.71 3.48
CA SER A 516 13.99 9.33 3.30
C SER A 516 13.14 8.59 2.24
N GLY A 517 13.20 9.03 0.98
CA GLY A 517 12.63 8.32 -0.16
C GLY A 517 13.71 7.58 -0.94
N ASP A 518 13.59 6.26 -1.07
CA ASP A 518 14.26 5.44 -2.08
C ASP A 518 15.81 5.48 -2.13
N GLN A 519 16.45 5.39 -0.95
CA GLN A 519 17.90 5.13 -0.85
C GLN A 519 18.36 3.78 -1.45
N GLN A 520 17.42 2.95 -1.90
CA GLN A 520 17.70 1.64 -2.51
C GLN A 520 18.21 1.77 -3.96
N TYR A 521 18.04 2.94 -4.59
CA TYR A 521 18.42 3.17 -5.99
C TYR A 521 19.52 4.24 -6.15
N ARG A 522 20.17 4.67 -5.06
CA ARG A 522 21.24 5.70 -5.10
C ARG A 522 22.61 5.13 -4.78
N HIS A 523 23.60 5.52 -5.58
CA HIS A 523 24.99 5.22 -5.28
C HIS A 523 25.52 6.07 -4.11
N LEU A 524 25.03 7.29 -3.89
CA LEU A 524 25.54 8.16 -2.82
C LEU A 524 24.64 8.18 -1.59
N ARG A 525 25.23 8.02 -0.40
CA ARG A 525 24.58 8.20 0.92
C ARG A 525 25.50 8.95 1.88
N VAL A 526 24.93 9.47 2.97
CA VAL A 526 25.75 9.97 4.11
C VAL A 526 25.87 8.85 5.14
N ALA A 527 27.10 8.47 5.48
CA ALA A 527 27.42 7.47 6.50
C ALA A 527 28.54 8.00 7.40
N GLY A 528 28.31 8.03 8.72
CA GLY A 528 29.28 8.58 9.68
C GLY A 528 29.68 10.03 9.41
N GLY A 529 28.76 10.86 8.90
CA GLY A 529 29.03 12.26 8.55
C GLY A 529 29.81 12.49 7.25
N ARG A 530 30.11 11.43 6.47
CA ARG A 530 30.80 11.50 5.18
C ARG A 530 29.92 10.98 4.05
N LEU A 531 30.17 11.44 2.82
CA LEU A 531 29.60 10.80 1.64
C LEU A 531 30.16 9.39 1.50
N ALA A 532 29.35 8.42 1.11
CA ALA A 532 29.77 7.05 0.90
C ALA A 532 29.11 6.51 -0.36
N TRP A 533 29.89 5.80 -1.17
CA TRP A 533 29.39 5.07 -2.33
C TRP A 533 28.79 3.73 -1.89
N ARG A 534 27.61 3.39 -2.41
CA ARG A 534 26.89 2.14 -2.21
C ARG A 534 26.73 1.46 -3.55
N ALA A 535 27.09 0.17 -3.62
CA ALA A 535 26.71 -0.65 -4.76
C ALA A 535 25.19 -0.78 -4.80
N LEU A 536 24.59 -0.43 -5.93
CA LEU A 536 23.18 -0.75 -6.16
C LEU A 536 23.09 -2.25 -6.38
N ALA A 537 22.17 -2.90 -5.67
CA ALA A 537 21.78 -4.24 -6.06
C ALA A 537 21.37 -4.17 -7.54
N SER A 538 21.80 -5.13 -8.36
CA SER A 538 21.28 -5.29 -9.72
C SER A 538 19.83 -5.76 -9.60
N ASN A 539 18.96 -4.84 -9.20
CA ASN A 539 17.53 -5.06 -9.23
C ASN A 539 17.14 -5.13 -10.70
N SER A 540 16.13 -5.96 -10.96
CA SER A 540 15.48 -6.22 -12.24
C SER A 540 15.01 -4.99 -13.03
N SER A 541 15.25 -3.76 -12.55
CA SER A 541 14.94 -2.49 -13.22
C SER A 541 15.85 -2.16 -14.41
N THR A 542 17.01 -2.81 -14.55
CA THR A 542 17.89 -2.67 -15.73
C THR A 542 17.78 -3.82 -16.73
N ALA A 543 17.03 -4.87 -16.39
CA ALA A 543 16.54 -5.79 -17.42
C ALA A 543 15.65 -4.96 -18.35
N ARG A 544 15.93 -4.95 -19.66
CA ARG A 544 14.97 -4.43 -20.65
C ARG A 544 13.61 -5.00 -20.27
N ARG A 545 12.65 -4.14 -19.94
CA ARG A 545 11.25 -4.56 -19.85
C ARG A 545 10.98 -5.31 -21.16
N ALA A 546 10.50 -6.54 -21.04
CA ALA A 546 9.88 -7.18 -22.20
C ALA A 546 8.86 -6.18 -22.75
N ASP A 547 8.83 -6.01 -24.08
CA ASP A 547 7.86 -5.11 -24.70
C ASP A 547 6.47 -5.51 -24.19
N ALA A 548 5.75 -4.55 -23.62
CA ALA A 548 4.44 -4.80 -23.03
C ALA A 548 3.52 -5.37 -24.10
N ALA A 549 2.93 -6.54 -23.83
CA ALA A 549 2.01 -7.15 -24.77
C ALA A 549 0.79 -6.22 -24.98
N PRO A 550 0.27 -6.07 -26.21
CA PRO A 550 -0.97 -5.34 -26.43
C PRO A 550 -2.13 -6.02 -25.68
N VAL A 551 -3.11 -5.24 -25.22
CA VAL A 551 -4.26 -5.76 -24.46
C VAL A 551 -5.57 -5.22 -25.04
N ILE A 552 -6.61 -6.04 -25.04
CA ILE A 552 -7.99 -5.66 -25.33
C ILE A 552 -8.86 -6.13 -24.17
N LEU A 553 -9.62 -5.21 -23.57
CA LEU A 553 -10.58 -5.52 -22.52
C LEU A 553 -12.00 -5.28 -23.03
N GLN A 554 -12.88 -6.25 -22.76
CA GLN A 554 -14.30 -6.18 -23.06
C GLN A 554 -15.13 -6.35 -21.78
N ASP A 555 -16.33 -5.79 -21.76
CA ASP A 555 -17.32 -6.06 -20.73
C ASP A 555 -17.93 -7.46 -20.94
N ARG A 556 -18.82 -7.87 -20.03
CA ARG A 556 -19.39 -9.21 -20.08
C ARG A 556 -20.22 -9.50 -21.35
N HIS A 557 -20.70 -8.45 -22.01
CA HIS A 557 -21.52 -8.51 -23.23
C HIS A 557 -20.69 -8.26 -24.50
N GLY A 558 -19.37 -8.07 -24.37
CA GLY A 558 -18.43 -7.88 -25.49
C GLY A 558 -18.17 -6.42 -25.86
N ALA A 559 -18.72 -5.44 -25.15
CA ALA A 559 -18.45 -4.03 -25.41
C ALA A 559 -17.00 -3.68 -25.05
N VAL A 560 -16.28 -2.97 -25.92
CA VAL A 560 -14.88 -2.63 -25.70
C VAL A 560 -14.74 -1.62 -24.55
N LEU A 561 -14.01 -2.03 -23.51
CA LEU A 561 -13.69 -1.22 -22.34
C LEU A 561 -12.32 -0.55 -22.46
N TRP A 562 -11.34 -1.25 -23.05
CA TRP A 562 -9.97 -0.76 -23.19
C TRP A 562 -9.32 -1.34 -24.44
N SER A 563 -8.67 -0.50 -25.24
CA SER A 563 -7.90 -0.91 -26.41
C SER A 563 -6.94 0.20 -26.84
N GLY A 564 -5.85 -0.16 -27.53
CA GLY A 564 -4.95 0.84 -28.11
C GLY A 564 -4.25 1.75 -27.09
N GLY A 565 -4.07 1.28 -25.84
CA GLY A 565 -3.35 2.04 -24.81
C GLY A 565 -4.23 2.91 -23.91
N ALA A 566 -5.56 2.96 -24.09
CA ALA A 566 -6.46 3.78 -23.28
C ALA A 566 -7.86 3.15 -23.10
N PRO A 567 -8.64 3.56 -22.07
CA PRO A 567 -10.03 3.16 -21.92
C PRO A 567 -10.94 3.80 -22.99
N SER A 568 -12.04 3.15 -23.32
CA SER A 568 -13.09 3.72 -24.18
C SER A 568 -13.83 4.87 -23.49
N ALA A 569 -14.42 5.78 -24.26
CA ALA A 569 -15.20 6.91 -23.71
C ALA A 569 -16.36 6.43 -22.80
N PRO A 570 -17.15 5.40 -23.17
CA PRO A 570 -18.14 4.82 -22.26
C PRO A 570 -17.54 4.27 -20.96
N ALA A 571 -16.39 3.60 -21.02
CA ALA A 571 -15.71 3.10 -19.82
C ALA A 571 -15.21 4.23 -18.90
N MET A 572 -14.71 5.33 -19.49
CA MET A 572 -14.33 6.53 -18.74
C MET A 572 -15.54 7.17 -18.07
N ALA A 573 -16.65 7.33 -18.77
CA ALA A 573 -17.90 7.86 -18.23
C ALA A 573 -18.44 6.99 -17.07
N ALA A 574 -18.20 5.68 -17.14
CA ALA A 574 -18.61 4.70 -16.12
C ALA A 574 -17.64 4.62 -14.92
N GLY A 575 -16.63 5.50 -14.86
CA GLY A 575 -15.67 5.57 -13.75
C GLY A 575 -14.62 4.44 -13.75
N LEU A 576 -14.46 3.71 -14.85
CA LEU A 576 -13.57 2.53 -14.90
C LEU A 576 -12.10 2.85 -15.21
N GLY A 577 -11.76 4.12 -15.50
CA GLY A 577 -10.44 4.51 -15.99
C GLY A 577 -9.27 4.03 -15.11
N THR A 578 -9.36 4.20 -13.79
CA THR A 578 -8.30 3.79 -12.85
C THR A 578 -8.17 2.27 -12.72
N MET A 579 -9.29 1.53 -12.78
CA MET A 579 -9.31 0.06 -12.74
C MET A 579 -8.71 -0.54 -14.02
N LEU A 580 -9.18 -0.09 -15.19
CA LEU A 580 -8.77 -0.65 -16.48
C LEU A 580 -7.34 -0.25 -16.84
N GLY A 581 -7.00 1.02 -16.57
CA GLY A 581 -5.72 1.63 -16.86
C GLY A 581 -5.87 2.84 -17.74
N LEU A 582 -5.43 4.01 -17.27
CA LEU A 582 -5.53 5.24 -18.07
C LEU A 582 -4.54 5.23 -19.23
N ARG A 583 -3.43 4.48 -19.09
CA ARG A 583 -2.36 4.32 -20.07
C ARG A 583 -1.69 2.95 -19.93
N ALA A 584 -0.96 2.53 -20.98
CA ALA A 584 -0.22 1.28 -20.98
C ALA A 584 0.86 1.18 -19.88
N GLU A 585 1.39 2.30 -19.40
CA GLU A 585 2.44 2.31 -18.35
C GLU A 585 1.89 2.12 -16.93
N GLN A 586 0.58 2.13 -16.73
CA GLN A 586 -0.05 1.89 -15.43
C GLN A 586 0.00 0.39 -15.09
N SER A 587 1.12 -0.07 -14.53
CA SER A 587 1.38 -1.51 -14.32
C SER A 587 0.41 -2.24 -13.39
N ASN A 588 -0.27 -1.52 -12.49
CA ASN A 588 -1.21 -2.09 -11.52
C ASN A 588 -2.68 -2.06 -11.98
N SER A 589 -2.98 -1.57 -13.19
CA SER A 589 -4.33 -1.64 -13.75
C SER A 589 -4.59 -3.02 -14.38
N VAL A 590 -5.83 -3.38 -14.67
CA VAL A 590 -6.13 -4.67 -15.36
C VAL A 590 -5.35 -4.79 -16.66
N ALA A 591 -5.33 -3.76 -17.52
CA ALA A 591 -4.55 -3.78 -18.75
C ALA A 591 -3.04 -3.91 -18.49
N GLY A 592 -2.48 -3.15 -17.52
CA GLY A 592 -1.07 -3.25 -17.17
C GLY A 592 -0.68 -4.58 -16.54
N MET A 593 -1.59 -5.22 -15.80
CA MET A 593 -1.41 -6.56 -15.26
C MET A 593 -1.33 -7.60 -16.37
N LEU A 594 -2.26 -7.58 -17.33
CA LEU A 594 -2.27 -8.53 -18.45
C LEU A 594 -1.08 -8.30 -19.40
N ALA A 595 -0.64 -7.06 -19.57
CA ALA A 595 0.53 -6.74 -20.39
C ALA A 595 1.86 -7.29 -19.83
N ARG A 596 1.88 -7.75 -18.56
CA ARG A 596 3.03 -8.45 -17.94
C ARG A 596 3.07 -9.94 -18.28
N LEU A 597 2.00 -10.49 -18.85
CA LEU A 597 2.00 -11.89 -19.27
C LEU A 597 2.92 -12.10 -20.47
N PRO A 598 3.52 -13.29 -20.61
CA PRO A 598 4.30 -13.62 -21.79
C PRO A 598 3.42 -13.60 -23.05
N SER A 599 3.86 -12.88 -24.09
CA SER A 599 3.29 -12.95 -25.44
C SER A 599 4.37 -13.38 -26.44
N PRO A 600 4.61 -14.70 -26.61
CA PRO A 600 5.68 -15.21 -27.47
C PRO A 600 5.51 -14.85 -28.95
N SER A 601 4.26 -14.71 -29.42
CA SER A 601 3.89 -14.32 -30.79
C SER A 601 3.79 -12.81 -30.97
N GLY A 602 3.82 -12.03 -29.88
CA GLY A 602 3.51 -10.59 -29.89
C GLY A 602 2.02 -10.29 -30.10
N GLU A 603 1.16 -11.31 -30.07
CA GLU A 603 -0.29 -11.16 -30.16
C GLU A 603 -0.85 -10.44 -28.93
N ALA A 604 -1.98 -9.75 -29.15
CA ALA A 604 -2.68 -9.04 -28.10
C ALA A 604 -3.39 -10.03 -27.17
N HIS A 605 -3.24 -9.83 -25.85
CA HIS A 605 -4.08 -10.52 -24.89
C HIS A 605 -5.50 -9.95 -24.94
N THR A 606 -6.50 -10.83 -25.04
CA THR A 606 -7.91 -10.42 -25.06
C THR A 606 -8.61 -10.97 -23.82
N ALA A 607 -9.20 -10.09 -23.03
CA ALA A 607 -9.91 -10.47 -21.81
C ALA A 607 -11.34 -9.93 -21.78
N ARG A 608 -12.25 -10.76 -21.27
CA ARG A 608 -13.63 -10.38 -20.98
C ARG A 608 -13.79 -10.23 -19.47
N MET A 609 -14.33 -9.11 -19.04
CA MET A 609 -14.61 -8.82 -17.63
C MET A 609 -16.02 -9.28 -17.25
N THR A 610 -16.25 -9.49 -15.95
CA THR A 610 -17.60 -9.78 -15.42
C THR A 610 -18.49 -8.54 -15.34
N LEU A 611 -17.89 -7.35 -15.48
CA LEU A 611 -18.58 -6.06 -15.40
C LEU A 611 -19.66 -5.95 -16.47
N ASP A 612 -20.82 -5.42 -16.07
CA ASP A 612 -21.88 -4.97 -16.97
C ASP A 612 -21.76 -3.44 -17.10
N LEU A 613 -21.41 -2.96 -18.30
CA LEU A 613 -21.10 -1.54 -18.48
C LEU A 613 -22.30 -0.62 -18.17
N ALA A 614 -23.53 -1.05 -18.48
CA ALA A 614 -24.73 -0.25 -18.21
C ALA A 614 -25.02 -0.17 -16.71
N LEU A 615 -24.93 -1.30 -16.00
CA LEU A 615 -25.05 -1.33 -14.53
C LEU A 615 -23.93 -0.55 -13.86
N GLN A 616 -22.69 -0.65 -14.36
CA GLN A 616 -21.55 0.11 -13.87
C GLN A 616 -21.80 1.62 -14.01
N GLN A 617 -22.28 2.08 -15.16
CA GLN A 617 -22.59 3.50 -15.38
C GLN A 617 -23.70 4.00 -14.44
N ALA A 618 -24.80 3.25 -14.32
CA ALA A 618 -25.89 3.58 -13.40
C ALA A 618 -25.40 3.65 -11.94
N SER A 619 -24.52 2.72 -11.58
CA SER A 619 -23.88 2.65 -10.27
C SER A 619 -23.02 3.87 -9.98
N GLN A 620 -22.17 4.26 -10.93
CA GLN A 620 -21.30 5.43 -10.81
C GLN A 620 -22.11 6.73 -10.72
N ASN A 621 -23.13 6.90 -11.56
CA ASN A 621 -23.98 8.09 -11.57
C ASN A 621 -24.73 8.28 -10.24
N ALA A 622 -25.32 7.21 -9.71
CA ALA A 622 -26.00 7.25 -8.42
C ALA A 622 -25.02 7.56 -7.28
N LEU A 623 -23.82 6.99 -7.32
CA LEU A 623 -22.77 7.23 -6.33
C LEU A 623 -22.29 8.69 -6.35
N ASP A 624 -22.05 9.26 -7.53
CA ASP A 624 -21.62 10.64 -7.70
C ASP A 624 -22.71 11.65 -7.32
N CYS A 625 -23.97 11.37 -7.68
CA CYS A 625 -25.07 12.25 -7.35
C CYS A 625 -25.44 12.20 -5.86
N ILE A 626 -25.75 11.01 -5.35
CA ILE A 626 -26.31 10.82 -4.01
C ILE A 626 -25.17 10.72 -2.99
N GLY A 627 -24.21 9.81 -3.22
CA GLY A 627 -23.13 9.57 -2.25
C GLY A 627 -22.18 10.75 -2.11
N MET A 628 -21.68 11.29 -3.23
CA MET A 628 -20.72 12.38 -3.17
C MET A 628 -21.39 13.72 -2.87
N ARG A 629 -22.54 14.02 -3.48
CA ARG A 629 -23.15 15.35 -3.47
C ARG A 629 -24.47 15.45 -2.69
N ARG A 630 -24.98 14.38 -2.08
CA ARG A 630 -26.30 14.35 -1.41
C ARG A 630 -27.47 14.84 -2.28
N GLY A 631 -27.35 14.69 -3.60
CA GLY A 631 -28.42 15.01 -4.53
C GLY A 631 -29.51 13.93 -4.57
N ARG A 632 -30.45 14.10 -5.50
CA ARG A 632 -31.47 13.12 -5.87
C ARG A 632 -31.25 12.70 -7.31
N TRP A 633 -31.16 11.40 -7.53
CA TRP A 633 -31.02 10.79 -8.86
C TRP A 633 -32.38 10.26 -9.33
N ASP A 634 -32.83 10.68 -10.51
CA ASP A 634 -34.09 10.25 -11.11
C ASP A 634 -33.94 9.15 -12.18
N GLY A 635 -32.71 8.71 -12.43
CA GLY A 635 -32.36 7.77 -13.51
C GLY A 635 -31.51 8.41 -14.61
N ALA A 636 -31.57 9.73 -14.77
CA ALA A 636 -30.86 10.47 -15.82
C ALA A 636 -30.16 11.74 -15.32
N HIS A 637 -30.76 12.46 -14.37
CA HIS A 637 -30.28 13.74 -13.88
C HIS A 637 -30.08 13.75 -12.36
N CYS A 638 -29.09 14.54 -11.93
CA CYS A 638 -28.86 14.81 -10.53
C CYS A 638 -29.42 16.18 -10.14
N SER A 639 -30.39 16.20 -9.22
CA SER A 639 -31.01 17.43 -8.70
C SER A 639 -30.67 17.67 -7.23
N GLY A 640 -30.68 18.92 -6.78
CA GLY A 640 -30.42 19.27 -5.37
C GLY A 640 -29.01 18.93 -4.86
N ALA A 641 -28.03 18.79 -5.76
CA ALA A 641 -26.66 18.44 -5.41
C ALA A 641 -25.96 19.55 -4.61
N SER A 642 -25.29 19.15 -3.52
CA SER A 642 -24.45 20.01 -2.69
C SER A 642 -22.97 19.88 -3.08
N ALA A 643 -22.14 20.80 -2.59
CA ALA A 643 -20.69 20.70 -2.71
C ALA A 643 -20.16 19.44 -2.01
N VAL A 644 -19.16 18.80 -2.60
CA VAL A 644 -18.52 17.60 -2.04
C VAL A 644 -17.63 18.01 -0.86
N PRO A 645 -17.83 17.47 0.35
CA PRO A 645 -16.92 17.71 1.46
C PRO A 645 -15.51 17.22 1.18
N HIS A 646 -14.52 17.96 1.66
CA HIS A 646 -13.11 17.61 1.51
C HIS A 646 -12.83 16.20 2.06
N GLY A 647 -12.05 15.40 1.32
CA GLY A 647 -11.69 14.03 1.71
C GLY A 647 -12.82 13.00 1.63
N ARG A 648 -14.04 13.40 1.22
CA ARG A 648 -15.13 12.45 1.03
C ARG A 648 -14.76 11.41 -0.02
N GLN A 649 -15.02 10.16 0.31
CA GLN A 649 -14.88 8.98 -0.53
C GLN A 649 -16.15 8.15 -0.46
N ALA A 650 -16.51 7.51 -1.59
CA ALA A 650 -17.65 6.63 -1.69
C ALA A 650 -17.32 5.44 -2.59
N GLY A 651 -18.02 4.33 -2.40
CA GLY A 651 -17.86 3.14 -3.25
C GLY A 651 -19.06 2.22 -3.18
N MET A 652 -19.28 1.46 -4.24
CA MET A 652 -20.38 0.49 -4.33
C MET A 652 -19.98 -0.72 -5.17
N VAL A 653 -20.45 -1.90 -4.77
CA VAL A 653 -20.26 -3.16 -5.51
C VAL A 653 -21.60 -3.87 -5.66
N VAL A 654 -21.82 -4.47 -6.84
CA VAL A 654 -22.89 -5.44 -7.12
C VAL A 654 -22.25 -6.75 -7.58
N ILE A 655 -22.65 -7.87 -6.97
CA ILE A 655 -22.12 -9.20 -7.26
C ILE A 655 -23.27 -10.20 -7.49
N ASP A 656 -23.14 -11.06 -8.50
CA ASP A 656 -23.97 -12.26 -8.62
C ASP A 656 -23.41 -13.32 -7.66
N THR A 657 -24.20 -13.73 -6.68
CA THR A 657 -23.69 -14.52 -5.54
C THR A 657 -23.49 -15.99 -5.87
N ALA A 658 -24.12 -16.49 -6.93
CA ALA A 658 -23.99 -17.88 -7.36
C ALA A 658 -22.70 -18.09 -8.15
N SER A 659 -22.37 -17.15 -9.05
CA SER A 659 -21.17 -17.20 -9.90
C SER A 659 -19.94 -16.52 -9.29
N GLY A 660 -20.16 -15.55 -8.39
CA GLY A 660 -19.10 -14.66 -7.91
C GLY A 660 -18.78 -13.51 -8.87
N ASP A 661 -19.51 -13.35 -9.97
CA ASP A 661 -19.29 -12.29 -10.95
C ASP A 661 -19.52 -10.91 -10.33
N VAL A 662 -18.47 -10.08 -10.28
CA VAL A 662 -18.61 -8.66 -9.91
C VAL A 662 -19.19 -7.92 -11.12
N LEU A 663 -20.46 -7.54 -11.03
CA LEU A 663 -21.21 -6.92 -12.11
C LEU A 663 -20.99 -5.41 -12.18
N ALA A 664 -20.72 -4.78 -11.03
CA ALA A 664 -20.30 -3.39 -10.95
C ALA A 664 -19.40 -3.16 -9.72
N ALA A 665 -18.44 -2.26 -9.87
CA ALA A 665 -17.53 -1.78 -8.84
C ALA A 665 -17.29 -0.27 -9.06
N ALA A 666 -18.19 0.56 -8.54
CA ALA A 666 -18.15 2.02 -8.66
C ALA A 666 -17.39 2.65 -7.50
N GLY A 667 -16.64 3.73 -7.77
CA GLY A 667 -15.84 4.42 -6.77
C GLY A 667 -15.72 5.91 -7.05
N ALA A 668 -15.67 6.71 -5.99
CA ALA A 668 -15.58 8.16 -6.08
C ALA A 668 -14.81 8.78 -4.91
N GLY A 669 -14.40 10.04 -5.08
CA GLY A 669 -13.69 10.81 -4.05
C GLY A 669 -12.17 10.67 -4.07
N THR A 670 -11.61 10.08 -5.12
CA THR A 670 -10.20 10.25 -5.45
C THR A 670 -9.98 11.49 -6.30
N ALA A 671 -8.74 11.98 -6.32
CA ALA A 671 -8.35 13.11 -7.13
C ALA A 671 -8.52 12.78 -8.63
N ALA A 672 -8.83 13.77 -9.46
CA ALA A 672 -8.99 13.55 -10.90
C ALA A 672 -7.65 13.14 -11.52
N VAL A 673 -7.69 12.16 -12.42
CA VAL A 673 -6.50 11.65 -13.12
C VAL A 673 -6.75 11.68 -14.62
N ASP A 674 -5.82 12.27 -15.35
CA ASP A 674 -5.85 12.37 -16.79
C ASP A 674 -4.44 12.25 -17.40
N GLY A 675 -4.37 12.42 -18.72
CA GLY A 675 -3.11 12.35 -19.44
C GLY A 675 -2.14 13.50 -19.13
N ALA A 676 -2.61 14.65 -18.65
CA ALA A 676 -1.81 15.82 -18.37
C ALA A 676 -1.11 15.71 -17.01
N ASN A 677 -1.77 15.13 -16.00
CA ASN A 677 -1.21 14.97 -14.66
C ASN A 677 -0.59 13.58 -14.36
N TRP A 678 -0.56 12.69 -15.35
CA TRP A 678 -0.07 11.31 -15.20
C TRP A 678 1.30 11.19 -14.51
N ALA A 679 2.28 12.01 -14.87
CA ALA A 679 3.62 11.94 -14.29
C ALA A 679 3.60 12.20 -12.77
N GLU A 680 2.84 13.20 -12.33
CA GLU A 680 2.66 13.54 -10.91
C GLU A 680 1.91 12.43 -10.19
N VAL A 681 0.86 11.88 -10.79
CA VAL A 681 0.07 10.78 -10.22
C VAL A 681 0.92 9.53 -10.05
N ARG A 682 1.70 9.15 -11.07
CA ARG A 682 2.64 8.02 -11.00
C ARG A 682 3.67 8.20 -9.89
N ASP A 683 4.24 9.39 -9.77
CA ASP A 683 5.28 9.65 -8.78
C ASP A 683 4.70 9.76 -7.36
N PHE A 684 3.49 10.31 -7.23
CA PHE A 684 2.71 10.25 -5.99
C PHE A 684 2.34 8.81 -5.60
N ASP A 685 1.91 7.98 -6.55
CA ASP A 685 1.59 6.57 -6.32
C ASP A 685 2.79 5.78 -5.77
N ARG A 686 3.98 6.00 -6.34
CA ARG A 686 5.23 5.41 -5.83
C ARG A 686 5.58 5.92 -4.44
N ALA A 687 5.35 7.20 -4.19
CA ALA A 687 5.70 7.83 -2.93
C ALA A 687 4.70 7.48 -1.81
N ASN A 688 3.41 7.36 -2.10
CA ASN A 688 2.31 7.21 -1.16
C ASN A 688 1.15 6.39 -1.76
N PRO A 689 1.36 5.08 -2.01
CA PRO A 689 0.41 4.26 -2.77
C PRO A 689 -0.97 4.14 -2.10
N ASP A 690 -1.03 4.14 -0.78
CA ASP A 690 -2.26 4.00 0.01
C ASP A 690 -3.22 5.20 -0.17
N ARG A 691 -2.68 6.38 -0.49
CA ARG A 691 -3.43 7.63 -0.73
C ARG A 691 -3.56 7.98 -2.20
N SER A 692 -3.11 7.10 -3.09
CA SER A 692 -3.07 7.36 -4.53
C SER A 692 -4.47 7.56 -5.11
N ALA A 693 -4.57 8.46 -6.08
CA ALA A 693 -5.79 8.67 -6.85
C ALA A 693 -6.15 7.47 -7.75
N LEU A 694 -5.21 6.53 -7.92
CA LEU A 694 -5.40 5.29 -8.69
C LEU A 694 -6.14 4.19 -7.90
N ARG A 695 -6.48 4.43 -6.63
CA ARG A 695 -7.15 3.44 -5.78
C ARG A 695 -8.66 3.48 -5.97
N LEU A 696 -9.27 2.31 -6.19
CA LEU A 696 -10.72 2.21 -6.32
C LEU A 696 -11.35 1.88 -4.97
N ALA A 697 -12.11 2.81 -4.40
CA ALA A 697 -12.72 2.65 -3.08
C ALA A 697 -13.68 1.45 -2.94
N ALA A 698 -14.16 0.89 -4.06
CA ALA A 698 -15.01 -0.30 -4.13
C ALA A 698 -14.30 -1.60 -3.70
N THR A 699 -13.01 -1.72 -4.03
CA THR A 699 -12.21 -2.94 -3.85
C THR A 699 -10.93 -2.69 -3.07
N GLN A 700 -10.54 -1.43 -2.85
CA GLN A 700 -9.30 -1.05 -2.22
C GLN A 700 -9.50 -0.01 -1.12
N HIS A 701 -8.66 -0.07 -0.08
CA HIS A 701 -8.66 0.85 1.04
C HIS A 701 -7.27 1.03 1.66
N ASP A 702 -7.06 2.16 2.33
CA ASP A 702 -5.82 2.55 3.01
C ASP A 702 -5.66 1.96 4.42
N GLY A 703 -6.63 1.19 4.91
CA GLY A 703 -6.64 0.69 6.29
C GLY A 703 -7.01 1.74 7.34
N GLY A 704 -7.49 2.92 6.93
CA GLY A 704 -7.90 3.99 7.83
C GLY A 704 -9.28 3.76 8.49
N ALA A 705 -9.54 4.47 9.60
CA ALA A 705 -10.80 4.39 10.34
C ALA A 705 -12.06 4.76 9.52
N LEU A 706 -11.90 5.57 8.47
CA LEU A 706 -12.96 5.94 7.53
C LEU A 706 -13.43 4.77 6.62
N ARG A 707 -12.89 3.57 6.86
CA ARG A 707 -13.22 2.33 6.14
C ARG A 707 -13.94 1.33 7.03
N SER A 708 -14.30 1.76 8.24
CA SER A 708 -15.03 0.95 9.20
C SER A 708 -16.47 0.70 8.72
N PRO A 709 -16.91 -0.57 8.59
CA PRO A 709 -18.26 -0.93 8.14
C PRO A 709 -19.36 -0.60 9.16
N GLY A 710 -18.98 -0.31 10.42
CA GLY A 710 -19.88 -0.07 11.53
C GLY A 710 -20.92 -1.20 11.66
N SER A 711 -22.16 -0.81 11.97
CA SER A 711 -23.25 -1.76 12.23
C SER A 711 -23.62 -2.71 11.08
N THR A 712 -23.05 -2.59 9.86
CA THR A 712 -23.20 -3.66 8.84
C THR A 712 -22.43 -4.92 9.21
N PHE A 713 -21.33 -4.80 9.96
CA PHE A 713 -20.55 -5.94 10.46
C PHE A 713 -21.33 -6.82 11.44
N LYS A 714 -22.42 -6.31 12.04
CA LYS A 714 -23.31 -7.12 12.90
C LYS A 714 -23.90 -8.33 12.17
N ILE A 715 -23.91 -8.36 10.84
CA ILE A 715 -24.23 -9.58 10.09
C ILE A 715 -23.19 -10.68 10.38
N VAL A 716 -21.90 -10.33 10.34
CA VAL A 716 -20.80 -11.24 10.69
C VAL A 716 -20.88 -11.62 12.17
N SER A 717 -21.12 -10.65 13.06
CA SER A 717 -21.34 -10.93 14.49
C SER A 717 -22.50 -11.90 14.70
N ALA A 718 -23.62 -11.73 14.01
CA ALA A 718 -24.78 -12.61 14.07
C ALA A 718 -24.45 -14.04 13.62
N LEU A 719 -23.74 -14.20 12.50
CA LEU A 719 -23.29 -15.50 12.02
C LEU A 719 -22.29 -16.16 12.99
N GLY A 720 -21.40 -15.37 13.62
CA GLY A 720 -20.50 -15.84 14.67
C GLY A 720 -21.24 -16.29 15.93
N LEU A 721 -22.30 -15.58 16.32
CA LEU A 721 -23.15 -15.99 17.44
C LEU A 721 -23.91 -17.28 17.14
N GLU A 722 -24.43 -17.45 15.91
CA GLU A 722 -25.04 -18.72 15.49
C GLU A 722 -24.03 -19.87 15.45
N LEU A 723 -22.75 -19.59 15.16
CA LEU A 723 -21.68 -20.58 15.30
C LEU A 723 -21.47 -20.97 16.77
N ALA A 724 -21.53 -20.02 17.70
CA ALA A 724 -21.44 -20.29 19.13
C ALA A 724 -22.66 -21.08 19.65
N ALA A 725 -23.86 -20.75 19.19
CA ALA A 725 -25.13 -21.40 19.55
C ALA A 725 -25.14 -22.91 19.28
N ARG A 726 -24.37 -23.39 18.30
CA ARG A 726 -24.20 -24.82 18.03
C ARG A 726 -23.58 -25.61 19.18
N ARG A 727 -22.85 -24.93 20.08
CA ARG A 727 -22.14 -25.54 21.21
C ARG A 727 -22.66 -25.07 22.56
N ASP A 728 -23.46 -24.00 22.58
CA ASP A 728 -24.03 -23.42 23.80
C ASP A 728 -25.55 -23.22 23.66
N PRO A 729 -26.37 -24.09 24.28
CA PRO A 729 -27.83 -23.97 24.27
C PRO A 729 -28.35 -22.66 24.88
N GLN A 730 -27.61 -22.02 25.79
CA GLN A 730 -28.01 -20.74 26.36
C GLN A 730 -27.87 -19.61 25.35
N ILE A 731 -26.82 -19.65 24.52
CA ILE A 731 -26.68 -18.74 23.39
C ILE A 731 -27.81 -19.01 22.38
N ASP A 732 -28.11 -20.27 22.03
CA ASP A 732 -29.22 -20.55 21.11
C ASP A 732 -30.56 -19.98 21.62
N ALA A 733 -30.87 -20.14 22.92
CA ALA A 733 -32.05 -19.55 23.54
C ALA A 733 -32.06 -18.01 23.48
N LEU A 734 -30.92 -17.37 23.75
CA LEU A 734 -30.73 -15.92 23.61
C LEU A 734 -31.02 -15.45 22.17
N LEU A 735 -30.50 -16.16 21.16
CA LEU A 735 -30.72 -15.83 19.75
C LEU A 735 -32.17 -16.05 19.31
N ALA A 736 -32.82 -17.11 19.82
CA ALA A 736 -34.22 -17.43 19.55
C ALA A 736 -35.19 -16.36 20.08
N GLY A 737 -34.79 -15.64 21.12
CA GLY A 737 -35.54 -14.57 21.75
C GLY A 737 -36.09 -14.97 23.10
N MET A 738 -35.63 -14.28 24.14
CA MET A 738 -36.01 -14.52 25.52
C MET A 738 -36.87 -13.38 26.06
N PRO A 739 -37.72 -13.61 27.08
CA PRO A 739 -38.36 -12.54 27.81
C PRO A 739 -37.32 -11.57 28.38
N LEU A 740 -37.60 -10.25 28.38
CA LEU A 740 -36.64 -9.23 28.83
C LEU A 740 -36.11 -9.49 30.26
N ALA A 741 -37.00 -9.87 31.18
CA ALA A 741 -36.61 -10.23 32.55
C ALA A 741 -35.66 -11.44 32.61
N SER A 742 -35.77 -12.37 31.66
CA SER A 742 -34.87 -13.52 31.58
C SER A 742 -33.49 -13.13 31.03
N LEU A 743 -33.42 -12.15 30.12
CA LEU A 743 -32.15 -11.58 29.65
C LEU A 743 -31.39 -10.90 30.79
N ASN A 744 -32.07 -10.03 31.54
CA ASN A 744 -31.46 -9.35 32.69
C ASN A 744 -30.98 -10.35 33.75
N ARG A 745 -31.77 -11.40 34.02
CA ARG A 745 -31.39 -12.47 34.93
C ARG A 745 -30.16 -13.24 34.45
N MET A 746 -30.10 -13.59 33.16
CA MET A 746 -28.95 -14.27 32.56
C MET A 746 -27.67 -13.43 32.72
N ALA A 747 -27.74 -12.14 32.44
CA ALA A 747 -26.61 -11.22 32.60
C ALA A 747 -26.17 -11.12 34.07
N ALA A 748 -27.11 -10.84 34.98
CA ALA A 748 -26.84 -10.68 36.41
C ALA A 748 -26.22 -11.93 37.04
N THR A 749 -26.72 -13.12 36.69
CA THR A 749 -26.21 -14.41 37.23
C THR A 749 -24.74 -14.65 36.88
N ARG A 750 -24.27 -14.09 35.76
CA ARG A 750 -22.87 -14.18 35.31
C ARG A 750 -22.05 -12.92 35.64
N GLY A 751 -22.61 -11.99 36.41
CA GLY A 751 -21.96 -10.76 36.85
C GLY A 751 -21.86 -9.67 35.78
N PHE A 752 -22.51 -9.83 34.62
CA PHE A 752 -22.49 -8.80 33.58
C PHE A 752 -23.44 -7.66 33.95
N ALA A 753 -22.93 -6.43 33.93
CA ALA A 753 -23.76 -5.22 34.07
C ALA A 753 -24.50 -4.89 32.77
N PHE A 754 -25.25 -5.84 32.22
CA PHE A 754 -26.15 -5.64 31.08
C PHE A 754 -27.59 -5.53 31.57
N GLN A 755 -28.32 -4.54 31.03
CA GLN A 755 -29.73 -4.32 31.31
C GLN A 755 -30.48 -3.96 30.03
N THR A 756 -31.69 -4.51 29.84
CA THR A 756 -32.52 -4.25 28.65
C THR A 756 -33.11 -2.83 28.62
N ASP A 757 -33.25 -2.19 29.78
CA ASP A 757 -33.74 -0.82 29.95
C ASP A 757 -32.60 0.22 30.03
N ALA A 758 -31.35 -0.20 29.79
CA ALA A 758 -30.20 0.69 29.74
C ALA A 758 -29.79 1.06 28.30
N ALA A 759 -29.40 2.31 28.10
CA ALA A 759 -28.85 2.82 26.86
C ALA A 759 -27.37 2.44 26.63
N SER A 760 -26.65 2.06 27.70
CA SER A 760 -25.22 1.76 27.68
C SER A 760 -24.88 0.38 28.26
N TYR A 761 -23.75 -0.17 27.82
CA TYR A 761 -23.17 -1.40 28.32
C TYR A 761 -21.64 -1.29 28.42
N PRO A 762 -21.02 -1.56 29.59
CA PRO A 762 -21.65 -1.90 30.88
C PRO A 762 -22.52 -0.76 31.43
N PHE A 763 -23.62 -1.09 32.11
CA PHE A 763 -24.51 -0.14 32.77
C PHE A 763 -23.84 0.48 34.00
N GLY A 764 -24.14 1.76 34.27
CA GLY A 764 -23.70 2.47 35.48
C GLY A 764 -22.18 2.71 35.58
N THR A 765 -21.42 2.49 34.50
CA THR A 765 -19.97 2.67 34.50
C THR A 765 -19.55 4.07 34.06
N ARG A 766 -18.46 4.57 34.63
CA ARG A 766 -17.72 5.75 34.12
C ARG A 766 -16.55 5.37 33.20
N LEU A 767 -16.32 4.07 33.00
CA LEU A 767 -15.27 3.53 32.15
C LEU A 767 -15.74 3.42 30.69
N ALA A 768 -14.86 2.90 29.83
CA ALA A 768 -15.14 2.69 28.42
C ALA A 768 -16.34 1.74 28.21
N HIS A 769 -17.37 2.24 27.53
CA HIS A 769 -18.66 1.57 27.34
C HIS A 769 -19.15 1.72 25.89
N ILE A 770 -20.17 0.93 25.54
CA ILE A 770 -20.88 1.01 24.27
C ILE A 770 -22.27 1.61 24.53
N THR A 771 -22.69 2.56 23.70
CA THR A 771 -24.03 3.15 23.75
C THR A 771 -24.86 2.72 22.54
N ASN A 772 -26.19 2.66 22.72
CA ASN A 772 -27.12 2.56 21.61
C ASN A 772 -27.24 3.90 20.88
N TYR A 773 -27.56 3.84 19.59
CA TYR A 773 -27.81 5.04 18.80
C TYR A 773 -28.97 5.85 19.38
N LYS A 774 -28.76 7.15 19.61
CA LYS A 774 -29.72 8.07 20.25
C LYS A 774 -30.23 7.56 21.61
N ASP A 775 -29.36 6.91 22.37
CA ASP A 775 -29.64 6.45 23.74
C ASP A 775 -30.92 5.60 23.88
N GLN A 776 -31.27 4.84 22.84
CA GLN A 776 -32.48 4.04 22.83
C GLN A 776 -32.37 2.82 23.76
N HIS A 777 -33.47 2.53 24.45
CA HIS A 777 -33.63 1.33 25.29
C HIS A 777 -34.11 0.13 24.44
N LEU A 778 -33.77 -1.09 24.85
CA LEU A 778 -34.05 -2.32 24.07
C LEU A 778 -35.49 -2.79 24.25
N ASP A 779 -36.08 -2.52 25.40
CA ASP A 779 -37.46 -2.87 25.78
C ASP A 779 -38.50 -2.42 24.74
N ARG A 780 -38.35 -1.21 24.19
CA ARG A 780 -39.22 -0.66 23.13
C ARG A 780 -39.15 -1.42 21.80
N ARG A 781 -38.18 -2.31 21.65
CA ARG A 781 -37.93 -3.09 20.42
C ARG A 781 -38.25 -4.57 20.58
N ALA A 782 -38.69 -4.97 21.77
CA ALA A 782 -39.19 -6.31 22.04
C ALA A 782 -40.52 -6.55 21.29
N VAL A 783 -40.75 -7.79 20.89
CA VAL A 783 -42.02 -8.27 20.33
C VAL A 783 -42.60 -9.25 21.34
N ASP A 784 -43.82 -8.98 21.79
CA ASP A 784 -44.49 -9.76 22.85
C ASP A 784 -43.64 -9.91 24.12
N GLY A 785 -42.92 -8.84 24.49
CA GLY A 785 -42.01 -8.82 25.63
C GLY A 785 -40.74 -9.66 25.47
N ARG A 786 -40.45 -10.14 24.25
CA ARG A 786 -39.28 -10.96 23.92
C ARG A 786 -38.34 -10.25 22.96
N LEU A 787 -37.05 -10.51 23.12
CA LEU A 787 -36.00 -9.94 22.27
C LEU A 787 -34.96 -11.00 21.94
N GLY A 788 -34.67 -11.17 20.66
CA GLY A 788 -33.63 -12.07 20.14
C GLY A 788 -32.85 -11.45 18.97
N LEU A 789 -32.14 -12.30 18.24
CA LEU A 789 -31.22 -11.88 17.19
C LEU A 789 -31.91 -11.09 16.07
N ALA A 790 -33.10 -11.51 15.66
CA ALA A 790 -33.84 -10.86 14.57
C ALA A 790 -34.21 -9.41 14.93
N GLN A 791 -34.70 -9.15 16.14
CA GLN A 791 -35.01 -7.80 16.63
C GLN A 791 -33.73 -6.98 16.79
N ALA A 792 -32.68 -7.57 17.38
CA ALA A 792 -31.39 -6.90 17.58
C ALA A 792 -30.76 -6.44 16.26
N LEU A 793 -30.84 -7.25 15.20
CA LEU A 793 -30.42 -6.89 13.84
C LEU A 793 -31.31 -5.81 13.22
N THR A 794 -32.64 -5.99 13.29
CA THR A 794 -33.64 -5.07 12.70
C THR A 794 -33.44 -3.64 13.18
N TYR A 795 -33.24 -3.46 14.48
CA TYR A 795 -33.08 -2.15 15.12
C TYR A 795 -31.63 -1.77 15.43
N SER A 796 -30.67 -2.61 15.03
CA SER A 796 -29.24 -2.35 15.16
C SER A 796 -28.77 -2.09 16.60
N LEU A 797 -29.21 -2.89 17.57
CA LEU A 797 -29.00 -2.67 19.02
C LEU A 797 -27.52 -2.93 19.42
N ASN A 798 -26.74 -1.88 19.70
CA ASN A 798 -25.31 -1.98 19.98
C ASN A 798 -25.01 -2.75 21.28
N THR A 799 -25.72 -2.44 22.37
CA THR A 799 -25.45 -3.03 23.68
C THR A 799 -25.71 -4.54 23.70
N TRP A 800 -26.74 -5.01 22.98
CA TRP A 800 -27.03 -6.44 22.83
C TRP A 800 -25.91 -7.19 22.11
N PHE A 801 -25.38 -6.63 21.01
CA PHE A 801 -24.26 -7.22 20.26
C PHE A 801 -22.95 -7.19 21.06
N ALA A 802 -22.70 -6.11 21.81
CA ALA A 802 -21.53 -5.99 22.66
C ALA A 802 -21.53 -7.05 23.78
N TRP A 803 -22.67 -7.22 24.47
CA TRP A 803 -22.81 -8.21 25.53
C TRP A 803 -22.77 -9.65 25.00
N SER A 804 -23.55 -9.97 23.96
CA SER A 804 -23.54 -11.31 23.35
C SER A 804 -22.18 -11.67 22.74
N GLY A 805 -21.45 -10.69 22.20
CA GLY A 805 -20.08 -10.85 21.75
C GLY A 805 -19.14 -11.31 22.89
N GLU A 806 -19.17 -10.60 24.03
CA GLU A 806 -18.42 -11.03 25.23
C GLU A 806 -18.86 -12.40 25.74
N LEU A 807 -20.16 -12.66 25.76
CA LEU A 807 -20.71 -13.94 26.22
C LEU A 807 -20.21 -15.12 25.37
N SER A 808 -20.03 -14.91 24.06
CA SER A 808 -19.60 -15.93 23.11
C SER A 808 -18.09 -16.15 23.02
N ASP A 809 -17.28 -15.21 23.51
CA ASP A 809 -15.82 -15.25 23.39
C ASP A 809 -15.21 -16.12 24.50
N ALA A 810 -14.66 -17.27 24.12
CA ALA A 810 -14.10 -18.22 25.07
C ALA A 810 -12.88 -17.67 25.82
N SER A 811 -12.17 -16.68 25.27
CA SER A 811 -11.03 -16.04 25.93
C SER A 811 -11.42 -15.30 27.21
N LEU A 812 -12.71 -15.01 27.41
CA LEU A 812 -13.24 -14.37 28.61
C LEU A 812 -13.72 -15.36 29.68
N PHE A 813 -13.72 -16.66 29.38
CA PHE A 813 -14.10 -17.74 30.30
C PHE A 813 -15.48 -17.55 30.94
N GLY A 814 -16.42 -16.92 30.22
CA GLY A 814 -17.80 -16.69 30.67
C GLY A 814 -17.95 -15.69 31.83
N LYS A 815 -16.91 -14.93 32.18
CA LYS A 815 -16.91 -13.97 33.30
C LYS A 815 -17.09 -12.53 32.82
N ALA A 816 -17.65 -11.67 33.67
CA ALA A 816 -17.77 -10.24 33.42
C ALA A 816 -16.44 -9.45 33.52
N GLU A 817 -15.48 -9.99 34.28
CA GLU A 817 -14.13 -9.42 34.46
C GLU A 817 -13.05 -10.51 34.34
N GLY A 818 -11.80 -10.10 34.11
CA GLY A 818 -10.66 -11.00 33.90
C GLY A 818 -10.68 -11.71 32.54
N GLY A 819 -10.07 -12.91 32.47
CA GLY A 819 -9.85 -13.66 31.24
C GLY A 819 -8.55 -13.28 30.54
N ALA A 820 -8.44 -13.60 29.26
CA ALA A 820 -7.31 -13.28 28.39
C ALA A 820 -7.81 -12.58 27.11
N PRO A 821 -8.38 -11.37 27.18
CA PRO A 821 -8.90 -10.67 25.99
C PRO A 821 -7.81 -10.31 24.97
N ASP A 822 -6.53 -10.38 25.33
CA ASP A 822 -5.39 -9.98 24.51
C ASP A 822 -4.66 -11.14 23.82
N LEU A 823 -5.28 -12.32 23.76
CA LEU A 823 -4.78 -13.45 22.95
C LEU A 823 -4.59 -13.02 21.49
N GLN A 824 -3.42 -13.34 20.96
CA GLN A 824 -3.00 -13.06 19.59
C GLN A 824 -2.99 -14.34 18.77
N ALA A 825 -3.26 -14.24 17.47
CA ALA A 825 -3.14 -15.34 16.53
C ALA A 825 -1.74 -15.36 15.93
N LEU A 826 -0.98 -16.45 16.12
CA LEU A 826 0.30 -16.66 15.43
C LEU A 826 0.09 -17.05 13.97
N ASP A 827 -0.99 -17.77 13.69
CA ASP A 827 -1.46 -18.12 12.35
C ASP A 827 -2.94 -17.74 12.19
N ALA A 828 -3.45 -17.80 10.97
CA ALA A 828 -4.80 -17.34 10.64
C ALA A 828 -5.94 -18.12 11.35
N GLY A 829 -5.68 -19.33 11.83
CA GLY A 829 -6.67 -20.23 12.43
C GLY A 829 -6.62 -20.29 13.96
N ALA A 830 -5.63 -19.70 14.59
CA ALA A 830 -5.35 -19.88 16.01
C ALA A 830 -6.45 -19.37 16.95
N LEU A 831 -7.28 -18.43 16.51
CA LEU A 831 -8.38 -17.86 17.30
C LEU A 831 -9.76 -18.42 16.94
N ASP A 832 -9.86 -19.40 16.03
CA ASP A 832 -11.14 -19.81 15.42
C ASP A 832 -12.09 -20.48 16.39
N SER A 833 -11.54 -21.38 17.19
CA SER A 833 -12.28 -22.08 18.23
C SER A 833 -12.50 -21.21 19.47
N VAL A 834 -11.85 -20.05 19.55
CA VAL A 834 -11.84 -19.16 20.71
C VAL A 834 -12.81 -18.00 20.51
N ARG A 835 -12.84 -17.41 19.31
CA ARG A 835 -13.59 -16.21 18.95
C ARG A 835 -14.53 -16.49 17.78
N PRO A 836 -15.77 -16.95 18.03
CA PRO A 836 -16.71 -17.33 16.97
C PRO A 836 -16.97 -16.23 15.93
N ILE A 837 -17.00 -14.96 16.36
CA ILE A 837 -17.18 -13.80 15.46
C ILE A 837 -15.97 -13.64 14.52
N ALA A 838 -14.74 -13.72 15.04
CA ALA A 838 -13.53 -13.62 14.22
C ALA A 838 -13.40 -14.83 13.27
N ALA A 839 -13.75 -16.02 13.74
CA ALA A 839 -13.78 -17.23 12.93
C ALA A 839 -14.73 -17.09 11.72
N MET A 840 -15.93 -16.58 11.98
CA MET A 840 -16.91 -16.33 10.93
C MET A 840 -16.47 -15.21 9.98
N ALA A 841 -15.87 -14.14 10.50
CA ALA A 841 -15.32 -13.06 9.69
C ALA A 841 -14.32 -13.61 8.64
N ARG A 842 -13.40 -14.48 9.05
CA ARG A 842 -12.47 -15.11 8.10
C ARG A 842 -13.16 -16.03 7.10
N ARG A 843 -14.15 -16.83 7.54
CA ARG A 843 -14.94 -17.69 6.64
C ARG A 843 -15.62 -16.88 5.52
N VAL A 844 -16.07 -15.66 5.81
CA VAL A 844 -16.69 -14.76 4.82
C VAL A 844 -15.71 -13.80 4.12
N GLY A 845 -14.40 -13.98 4.32
CA GLY A 845 -13.36 -13.32 3.51
C GLY A 845 -12.45 -12.33 4.25
N PHE A 846 -12.69 -12.01 5.54
CA PHE A 846 -11.78 -11.14 6.29
C PHE A 846 -10.42 -11.82 6.55
N GLY A 847 -9.34 -11.04 6.55
CA GLY A 847 -7.98 -11.51 6.79
C GLY A 847 -7.41 -12.36 5.65
N ARG A 848 -8.06 -12.39 4.48
CA ARG A 848 -7.63 -13.13 3.30
C ARG A 848 -7.33 -12.18 2.14
N GLU A 849 -6.30 -12.49 1.38
CA GLU A 849 -6.11 -11.87 0.07
C GLU A 849 -7.17 -12.40 -0.90
N LEU A 850 -7.78 -11.49 -1.65
CA LEU A 850 -8.78 -11.83 -2.65
C LEU A 850 -8.22 -11.49 -4.03
N HIS A 851 -7.86 -12.52 -4.78
CA HIS A 851 -7.55 -12.42 -6.21
C HIS A 851 -8.83 -12.52 -7.01
N LEU A 852 -9.03 -11.56 -7.92
CA LEU A 852 -10.23 -11.37 -8.73
C LEU A 852 -10.01 -11.83 -10.18
N ASP A 853 -8.94 -12.59 -10.43
CA ASP A 853 -8.56 -13.06 -11.76
C ASP A 853 -9.35 -14.31 -12.20
N GLY A 854 -10.14 -14.93 -11.31
CA GLY A 854 -10.91 -16.12 -11.66
C GLY A 854 -10.05 -17.34 -11.98
N ALA A 855 -8.85 -17.42 -11.38
CA ALA A 855 -7.82 -18.43 -11.67
C ALA A 855 -7.35 -18.43 -13.15
N LEU A 856 -7.34 -17.23 -13.76
CA LEU A 856 -6.88 -17.03 -15.13
C LEU A 856 -5.41 -16.60 -15.23
N LEU A 857 -4.83 -16.07 -14.16
CA LEU A 857 -3.40 -15.77 -14.13
C LEU A 857 -2.59 -17.02 -13.73
N PRO A 858 -1.33 -17.15 -14.19
CA PRO A 858 -0.44 -18.22 -13.75
C PRO A 858 -0.24 -18.22 -12.23
N GLU A 859 -0.01 -19.40 -11.63
CA GLU A 859 0.26 -19.51 -10.18
C GLU A 859 1.49 -18.72 -9.74
N ASP A 860 2.47 -18.54 -10.63
CA ASP A 860 3.68 -17.76 -10.40
C ASP A 860 3.59 -16.30 -10.88
N PHE A 861 2.37 -15.81 -11.17
CA PHE A 861 2.17 -14.42 -11.53
C PHE A 861 2.74 -13.48 -10.45
N HIS A 862 3.54 -12.51 -10.87
CA HIS A 862 4.20 -11.58 -9.95
C HIS A 862 3.22 -10.49 -9.50
N TRP A 863 2.36 -10.81 -8.54
CA TRP A 863 1.45 -9.86 -7.89
C TRP A 863 2.22 -8.70 -7.27
N SER A 864 1.77 -7.48 -7.57
CA SER A 864 2.24 -6.27 -6.90
C SER A 864 1.16 -5.77 -5.94
N ALA A 865 1.60 -5.12 -4.86
CA ALA A 865 0.66 -4.41 -4.00
C ALA A 865 -0.18 -3.45 -4.84
N TRP A 866 -1.50 -3.46 -4.60
CA TRP A 866 -2.48 -2.60 -5.27
C TRP A 866 -2.79 -2.93 -6.73
N ASP A 867 -2.44 -4.11 -7.20
CA ASP A 867 -2.92 -4.65 -8.48
C ASP A 867 -4.47 -4.63 -8.51
N ALA A 868 -5.07 -4.20 -9.63
CA ALA A 868 -6.50 -3.96 -9.75
C ALA A 868 -7.35 -5.24 -9.64
N LEU A 869 -6.78 -6.40 -10.00
CA LEU A 869 -7.39 -7.71 -9.79
C LEU A 869 -7.11 -8.26 -8.37
N GLN A 870 -6.71 -7.41 -7.43
CA GLN A 870 -6.55 -7.76 -6.02
C GLN A 870 -7.32 -6.77 -5.15
N ALA A 871 -8.16 -7.28 -4.25
CA ALA A 871 -8.81 -6.43 -3.25
C ALA A 871 -7.89 -6.19 -2.05
N SER A 872 -7.97 -4.99 -1.45
CA SER A 872 -7.32 -4.75 -0.16
C SER A 872 -7.92 -5.66 0.90
N VAL A 873 -7.07 -6.27 1.72
CA VAL A 873 -7.51 -7.21 2.77
C VAL A 873 -8.34 -6.46 3.83
N ALA A 874 -9.58 -6.89 4.05
CA ALA A 874 -10.38 -6.45 5.19
C ALA A 874 -9.85 -7.14 6.46
N ARG A 875 -9.47 -6.38 7.49
CA ARG A 875 -8.86 -6.94 8.72
C ARG A 875 -9.63 -6.49 9.95
N ILE A 876 -9.73 -7.39 10.92
CA ILE A 876 -10.12 -7.03 12.29
C ILE A 876 -8.86 -6.54 13.00
N ASP A 877 -8.95 -5.38 13.66
CA ASP A 877 -7.84 -4.86 14.45
C ASP A 877 -7.51 -5.82 15.60
N PRO A 878 -6.24 -5.90 16.03
CA PRO A 878 -5.87 -6.64 17.24
C PRO A 878 -6.73 -6.25 18.43
N ILE A 879 -7.15 -7.24 19.22
CA ILE A 879 -7.97 -7.03 20.42
C ILE A 879 -7.06 -7.23 21.62
N HIS A 880 -6.94 -6.20 22.46
CA HIS A 880 -6.15 -6.20 23.69
C HIS A 880 -7.01 -6.02 24.94
N SER A 881 -8.27 -5.59 24.78
CA SER A 881 -9.17 -5.33 25.89
C SER A 881 -10.59 -5.78 25.60
N ARG A 882 -11.38 -5.96 26.67
CA ARG A 882 -12.83 -6.22 26.57
C ARG A 882 -13.57 -5.09 25.85
N HIS A 883 -13.16 -3.84 26.05
CA HIS A 883 -13.78 -2.72 25.35
C HIS A 883 -13.54 -2.80 23.83
N GLU A 884 -12.32 -3.14 23.40
CA GLU A 884 -12.02 -3.36 21.98
C GLU A 884 -12.79 -4.54 21.41
N LEU A 885 -12.99 -5.61 22.17
CA LEU A 885 -13.86 -6.73 21.76
C LEU A 885 -15.31 -6.27 21.55
N ARG A 886 -15.85 -5.47 22.47
CA ARG A 886 -17.20 -4.89 22.34
C ARG A 886 -17.32 -3.99 21.11
N GLN A 887 -16.31 -3.16 20.84
CA GLN A 887 -16.24 -2.32 19.64
C GLN A 887 -16.14 -3.17 18.36
N MET A 888 -15.37 -4.27 18.38
CA MET A 888 -15.29 -5.23 17.29
C MET A 888 -16.67 -5.84 16.99
N ALA A 889 -17.39 -6.30 18.02
CA ALA A 889 -18.70 -6.93 17.86
C ALA A 889 -19.76 -6.02 17.18
N ILE A 890 -19.58 -4.70 17.22
CA ILE A 890 -20.47 -3.73 16.57
C ILE A 890 -19.87 -3.09 15.30
N GLY A 891 -18.68 -3.53 14.89
CA GLY A 891 -18.07 -3.17 13.61
C GLY A 891 -17.14 -1.95 13.62
N LEU A 892 -16.60 -1.53 14.78
CA LEU A 892 -15.79 -0.30 14.90
C LEU A 892 -14.26 -0.51 14.90
N ARG A 893 -13.79 -1.75 15.07
CA ARG A 893 -12.37 -2.18 15.10
C ARG A 893 -11.96 -3.00 13.88
N MET A 894 -12.26 -2.52 12.67
CA MET A 894 -11.92 -3.19 11.41
C MET A 894 -12.03 -2.23 10.23
N GLN A 895 -11.49 -2.64 9.09
CA GLN A 895 -11.66 -1.99 7.81
C GLN A 895 -12.23 -2.98 6.80
N ALA A 896 -13.11 -2.50 5.92
CA ALA A 896 -13.71 -3.32 4.88
C ALA A 896 -13.86 -2.52 3.59
N THR A 897 -13.96 -3.24 2.48
CA THR A 897 -14.37 -2.67 1.18
C THR A 897 -15.83 -3.04 0.91
N PRO A 898 -16.53 -2.28 0.04
CA PRO A 898 -17.83 -2.70 -0.49
C PRO A 898 -17.84 -4.13 -1.02
N LEU A 899 -16.78 -4.58 -1.69
CA LEU A 899 -16.69 -5.98 -2.14
C LEU A 899 -16.83 -6.97 -0.98
N HIS A 900 -16.08 -6.77 0.12
CA HIS A 900 -16.18 -7.65 1.30
C HIS A 900 -17.58 -7.63 1.89
N MET A 901 -18.20 -6.46 2.04
CA MET A 901 -19.53 -6.39 2.65
C MET A 901 -20.63 -6.93 1.73
N ALA A 902 -20.47 -6.88 0.40
CA ALA A 902 -21.34 -7.55 -0.55
C ALA A 902 -21.18 -9.08 -0.47
N MET A 903 -19.95 -9.59 -0.33
CA MET A 903 -19.71 -11.02 -0.08
C MET A 903 -20.37 -11.50 1.22
N VAL A 904 -20.31 -10.71 2.30
CA VAL A 904 -21.00 -11.03 3.57
C VAL A 904 -22.51 -11.17 3.35
N ALA A 905 -23.14 -10.18 2.71
CA ALA A 905 -24.58 -10.23 2.47
C ALA A 905 -24.95 -11.39 1.52
N GLY A 906 -24.17 -11.60 0.47
CA GLY A 906 -24.33 -12.71 -0.46
C GLY A 906 -24.19 -14.06 0.23
N ALA A 907 -23.26 -14.20 1.17
CA ALA A 907 -23.06 -15.43 1.91
C ALA A 907 -24.26 -15.79 2.79
N VAL A 908 -24.94 -14.81 3.39
CA VAL A 908 -26.21 -15.04 4.10
C VAL A 908 -27.30 -15.52 3.15
N GLY A 909 -27.39 -14.93 1.96
CA GLY A 909 -28.36 -15.31 0.94
C GLY A 909 -28.14 -16.72 0.41
N GLU A 910 -26.90 -17.06 0.03
CA GLU A 910 -26.51 -18.36 -0.53
C GLU A 910 -26.37 -19.47 0.53
N GLY A 911 -26.04 -19.11 1.76
CA GLY A 911 -25.68 -20.06 2.83
C GLY A 911 -24.26 -20.60 2.78
N ARG A 912 -23.43 -20.07 1.88
CA ARG A 912 -22.02 -20.38 1.69
C ARG A 912 -21.24 -19.11 1.40
N ALA A 913 -19.93 -19.11 1.65
CA ALA A 913 -19.07 -18.01 1.25
C ALA A 913 -19.15 -17.73 -0.26
N VAL A 914 -18.98 -16.47 -0.65
CA VAL A 914 -18.95 -16.05 -2.07
C VAL A 914 -17.49 -15.86 -2.48
N VAL A 915 -17.09 -16.41 -3.63
CA VAL A 915 -15.73 -16.24 -4.18
C VAL A 915 -15.81 -15.26 -5.36
N PRO A 916 -15.38 -14.00 -5.19
CA PRO A 916 -15.56 -12.99 -6.23
C PRO A 916 -14.56 -13.11 -7.38
N ARG A 917 -14.95 -12.70 -8.58
CA ARG A 917 -14.07 -12.53 -9.74
C ARG A 917 -14.45 -11.32 -10.59
N LEU A 918 -13.45 -10.75 -11.27
CA LEU A 918 -13.57 -9.66 -12.24
C LEU A 918 -13.23 -10.10 -13.67
N LEU A 919 -12.39 -11.11 -13.85
CA LEU A 919 -12.15 -11.71 -15.16
C LEU A 919 -13.11 -12.89 -15.39
N LEU A 920 -13.77 -12.86 -16.54
CA LEU A 920 -14.66 -13.91 -17.02
C LEU A 920 -13.95 -14.82 -18.03
N GLU A 921 -13.07 -14.25 -18.85
CA GLU A 921 -12.34 -14.94 -19.90
C GLU A 921 -10.98 -14.26 -20.16
N LEU A 922 -9.94 -15.02 -20.47
CA LEU A 922 -8.63 -14.53 -20.93
C LEU A 922 -8.11 -15.44 -22.04
N ASP A 923 -7.83 -14.88 -23.22
CA ASP A 923 -7.28 -15.58 -24.39
C ASP A 923 -8.06 -16.86 -24.76
N GLY A 924 -9.39 -16.78 -24.76
CA GLY A 924 -10.27 -17.92 -25.05
C GLY A 924 -10.52 -18.86 -23.87
N ARG A 925 -9.83 -18.67 -22.73
CA ARG A 925 -10.00 -19.51 -21.53
C ARG A 925 -11.00 -18.87 -20.57
N ALA A 926 -12.06 -19.61 -20.24
CA ALA A 926 -13.04 -19.18 -19.25
C ALA A 926 -12.52 -19.29 -17.81
N ALA A 927 -12.91 -18.34 -16.97
CA ALA A 927 -12.62 -18.34 -15.54
C ALA A 927 -13.34 -19.49 -14.81
N GLN A 928 -12.72 -19.96 -13.72
CA GLN A 928 -13.36 -20.92 -12.82
C GLN A 928 -14.28 -20.20 -11.83
N ALA A 929 -15.39 -20.83 -11.45
CA ALA A 929 -16.32 -20.35 -10.43
C ALA A 929 -16.44 -21.38 -9.31
N PRO A 930 -15.45 -21.46 -8.39
CA PRO A 930 -15.49 -22.44 -7.31
C PRO A 930 -16.63 -22.11 -6.35
N ALA A 931 -17.35 -23.15 -5.91
CA ALA A 931 -18.32 -22.99 -4.84
C ALA A 931 -17.60 -22.66 -3.53
N GLY A 932 -18.06 -21.62 -2.82
CA GLY A 932 -17.49 -21.29 -1.52
C GLY A 932 -17.89 -22.25 -0.40
N GLU A 933 -17.17 -22.16 0.73
CA GLU A 933 -17.40 -22.99 1.92
C GLU A 933 -18.79 -22.74 2.52
N GLN A 934 -19.48 -23.81 2.92
CA GLN A 934 -20.76 -23.71 3.64
C GLN A 934 -20.59 -22.96 4.96
N LEU A 935 -21.52 -22.06 5.28
CA LEU A 935 -21.46 -21.30 6.54
C LEU A 935 -21.65 -22.20 7.76
N GLY A 936 -22.44 -23.27 7.63
CA GLY A 936 -22.64 -24.29 8.66
C GLY A 936 -23.32 -23.77 9.92
N VAL A 937 -24.23 -22.79 9.77
CA VAL A 937 -24.99 -22.13 10.84
C VAL A 937 -26.43 -21.91 10.41
N ARG A 938 -27.32 -21.61 11.36
CA ARG A 938 -28.69 -21.19 11.06
C ARG A 938 -28.69 -19.80 10.42
N LEU A 939 -29.54 -19.61 9.42
CA LEU A 939 -29.64 -18.35 8.68
C LEU A 939 -31.01 -17.71 8.77
N ASP A 940 -32.04 -18.45 9.21
CA ASP A 940 -33.41 -17.98 9.30
C ASP A 940 -33.55 -16.72 10.18
N ARG A 941 -32.92 -16.70 11.36
CA ARG A 941 -32.93 -15.55 12.27
C ARG A 941 -32.17 -14.34 11.71
N VAL A 942 -31.03 -14.57 11.05
CA VAL A 942 -30.22 -13.52 10.41
C VAL A 942 -30.99 -12.89 9.24
N ARG A 943 -31.56 -13.72 8.37
CA ARG A 943 -32.40 -13.28 7.24
C ARG A 943 -33.63 -12.53 7.72
N ALA A 944 -34.31 -13.01 8.76
CA ALA A 944 -35.45 -12.29 9.37
C ALA A 944 -35.05 -10.91 9.89
N GLY A 945 -33.89 -10.80 10.53
CA GLY A 945 -33.35 -9.51 10.98
C GLY A 945 -33.03 -8.56 9.82
N MET A 946 -32.33 -9.04 8.79
CA MET A 946 -32.01 -8.26 7.58
C MET A 946 -33.26 -7.82 6.82
N LYS A 947 -34.30 -8.66 6.79
CA LYS A 947 -35.60 -8.32 6.21
C LYS A 947 -36.28 -7.21 7.00
N GLY A 948 -36.29 -7.33 8.33
CA GLY A 948 -36.85 -6.33 9.22
C GLY A 948 -36.24 -4.94 9.02
N VAL A 949 -34.93 -4.84 8.77
CA VAL A 949 -34.23 -3.56 8.48
C VAL A 949 -34.86 -2.82 7.30
N VAL A 950 -35.17 -3.55 6.23
CA VAL A 950 -35.70 -3.01 4.97
C VAL A 950 -37.20 -2.69 5.07
N GLU A 951 -37.96 -3.48 5.82
CA GLU A 951 -39.42 -3.32 5.90
C GLU A 951 -39.86 -2.28 6.92
N ARG A 952 -39.24 -2.28 8.09
CA ARG A 952 -39.68 -1.50 9.26
C ARG A 952 -38.54 -0.87 10.06
N GLY A 953 -37.30 -1.26 9.79
CA GLY A 953 -36.11 -0.81 10.50
C GLY A 953 -35.42 0.36 9.81
N THR A 954 -34.10 0.39 9.98
CA THR A 954 -33.26 1.56 9.67
C THR A 954 -33.15 1.90 8.18
N ALA A 955 -33.49 1.00 7.26
CA ALA A 955 -33.46 1.26 5.82
C ALA A 955 -34.85 1.47 5.19
N SER A 956 -35.91 1.34 5.99
CA SER A 956 -37.30 1.38 5.48
C SER A 956 -37.62 2.66 4.68
N GLY A 957 -37.11 3.81 5.13
CA GLY A 957 -37.30 5.09 4.45
C GLY A 957 -36.80 5.12 3.00
N ALA A 958 -35.68 4.45 2.71
CA ALA A 958 -35.07 4.43 1.37
C ALA A 958 -35.83 3.52 0.38
N PHE A 959 -36.46 2.45 0.86
CA PHE A 959 -37.07 1.42 0.00
C PHE A 959 -38.61 1.41 0.02
N ARG A 960 -39.26 2.34 0.73
CA ARG A 960 -40.73 2.36 0.87
C ARG A 960 -41.50 2.83 -0.37
N ALA A 961 -40.82 3.44 -1.34
CA ALA A 961 -41.47 4.01 -2.52
C ALA A 961 -42.25 2.92 -3.31
N PRO A 962 -43.44 3.21 -3.86
CA PRO A 962 -44.24 2.22 -4.60
C PRO A 962 -43.49 1.55 -5.75
N ALA A 963 -42.65 2.31 -6.48
CA ALA A 963 -41.83 1.80 -7.57
C ALA A 963 -40.85 0.69 -7.13
N LEU A 964 -40.46 0.67 -5.85
CA LEU A 964 -39.57 -0.33 -5.28
C LEU A 964 -40.34 -1.46 -4.57
N ALA A 965 -41.68 -1.52 -4.66
CA ALA A 965 -42.46 -2.50 -3.90
C ALA A 965 -42.08 -3.96 -4.24
N ALA A 966 -41.86 -4.28 -5.51
CA ALA A 966 -41.42 -5.62 -5.94
C ALA A 966 -40.01 -5.93 -5.43
N VAL A 967 -39.07 -5.00 -5.61
CA VAL A 967 -37.69 -5.10 -5.11
C VAL A 967 -37.68 -5.30 -3.59
N ARG A 968 -38.45 -4.51 -2.84
CA ARG A 968 -38.55 -4.55 -1.38
C ARG A 968 -39.00 -5.93 -0.88
N ARG A 969 -39.85 -6.64 -1.61
CA ARG A 969 -40.30 -8.00 -1.22
C ARG A 969 -39.14 -8.98 -1.16
N GLY A 970 -38.22 -8.94 -2.11
CA GLY A 970 -37.05 -9.83 -2.14
C GLY A 970 -35.76 -9.24 -1.59
N LEU A 971 -35.77 -7.99 -1.12
CA LEU A 971 -34.58 -7.31 -0.57
C LEU A 971 -34.39 -7.59 0.93
N PHE A 972 -33.17 -7.95 1.28
CA PHE A 972 -32.69 -8.14 2.65
C PHE A 972 -31.46 -7.26 2.85
N GLY A 973 -31.36 -6.52 3.96
CA GLY A 973 -30.23 -5.62 4.12
C GLY A 973 -29.92 -5.19 5.55
N LYS A 974 -28.86 -4.42 5.69
CA LYS A 974 -28.41 -3.83 6.95
C LYS A 974 -27.77 -2.48 6.68
N THR A 975 -28.08 -1.50 7.53
CA THR A 975 -27.37 -0.21 7.56
C THR A 975 -26.19 -0.25 8.52
N GLY A 976 -25.20 0.58 8.26
CA GLY A 976 -24.05 0.83 9.13
C GLY A 976 -23.77 2.31 9.28
N THR A 977 -23.32 2.69 10.46
CA THR A 977 -22.79 4.02 10.77
C THR A 977 -21.59 3.81 11.67
N ALA A 978 -20.43 4.29 11.24
CA ALA A 978 -19.19 4.29 12.01
C ALA A 978 -18.80 5.76 12.26
N PRO A 979 -18.85 6.26 13.50
CA PRO A 979 -18.46 7.63 13.81
C PRO A 979 -16.96 7.83 13.58
N ALA A 980 -16.59 9.03 13.14
CA ALA A 980 -15.22 9.45 12.91
C ALA A 980 -15.06 10.94 13.21
N LEU A 981 -14.02 11.29 13.97
CA LEU A 981 -13.58 12.66 14.10
C LEU A 981 -12.76 13.03 12.86
N VAL A 982 -13.22 14.06 12.14
CA VAL A 982 -12.56 14.55 10.93
C VAL A 982 -12.12 15.99 11.16
N THR A 983 -10.86 16.27 10.88
CA THR A 983 -10.34 17.64 10.82
C THR A 983 -10.66 18.27 9.47
N GLY A 984 -11.43 19.36 9.47
CA GLY A 984 -11.73 20.11 8.26
C GLY A 984 -10.54 20.91 7.73
N PRO A 985 -10.64 21.48 6.51
CA PRO A 985 -9.61 22.37 5.94
C PRO A 985 -9.32 23.61 6.79
N ASP A 986 -10.27 24.00 7.64
CA ASP A 986 -10.18 25.09 8.62
C ASP A 986 -9.48 24.67 9.93
N GLY A 987 -9.02 23.42 10.02
CA GLY A 987 -8.41 22.86 11.24
C GLY A 987 -9.44 22.45 12.31
N VAL A 988 -10.74 22.68 12.10
CA VAL A 988 -11.79 22.37 13.07
C VAL A 988 -12.18 20.89 12.98
N GLN A 989 -12.14 20.20 14.12
CA GLN A 989 -12.62 18.83 14.22
C GLN A 989 -14.15 18.79 14.25
N ARG A 990 -14.72 17.92 13.42
CA ARG A 990 -16.16 17.66 13.35
C ARG A 990 -16.41 16.18 13.50
N GLU A 991 -17.47 15.84 14.23
CA GLU A 991 -17.96 14.47 14.29
C GLU A 991 -18.78 14.19 13.03
N LEU A 992 -18.23 13.37 12.14
CA LEU A 992 -18.91 12.85 10.97
C LEU A 992 -18.97 11.33 11.08
N ALA A 993 -19.54 10.67 10.08
CA ALA A 993 -19.62 9.23 10.02
C ALA A 993 -19.23 8.69 8.65
N THR A 994 -18.76 7.45 8.66
CA THR A 994 -18.79 6.57 7.50
C THR A 994 -20.07 5.76 7.55
N VAL A 995 -20.90 5.90 6.53
CA VAL A 995 -22.23 5.32 6.46
C VAL A 995 -22.30 4.25 5.39
N TRP A 996 -23.02 3.17 5.67
CA TRP A 996 -23.05 1.96 4.86
C TRP A 996 -24.47 1.44 4.68
N PHE A 997 -24.69 0.78 3.55
CA PHE A 997 -25.77 -0.17 3.36
C PHE A 997 -25.19 -1.42 2.69
N THR A 998 -25.56 -2.60 3.19
CA THR A 998 -25.23 -3.88 2.55
C THR A 998 -26.47 -4.76 2.52
N GLY A 999 -26.65 -5.57 1.48
CA GLY A 999 -27.81 -6.42 1.34
C GLY A 999 -27.72 -7.38 0.17
N TYR A 1000 -28.73 -8.24 0.05
CA TYR A 1000 -28.91 -9.10 -1.09
C TYR A 1000 -30.37 -9.12 -1.55
N LEU A 1001 -30.56 -9.50 -2.80
CA LEU A 1001 -31.84 -9.49 -3.49
C LEU A 1001 -32.14 -10.88 -4.05
N GLU A 1002 -33.27 -11.45 -3.65
CA GLU A 1002 -33.73 -12.76 -4.12
C GLU A 1002 -33.98 -12.77 -5.63
N PRO A 1003 -33.80 -13.93 -6.31
CA PRO A 1003 -34.15 -14.09 -7.72
C PRO A 1003 -35.59 -13.65 -8.03
N GLY A 1004 -35.81 -13.10 -9.22
CA GLY A 1004 -37.13 -12.63 -9.66
C GLY A 1004 -37.60 -11.31 -9.04
N SER A 1005 -36.78 -10.65 -8.19
CA SER A 1005 -37.11 -9.34 -7.65
C SER A 1005 -36.92 -8.20 -8.66
N LEU A 1006 -36.05 -8.41 -9.65
CA LEU A 1006 -35.85 -7.54 -10.81
C LEU A 1006 -36.21 -8.29 -12.11
N PRO A 1007 -36.65 -7.57 -13.16
CA PRO A 1007 -36.90 -8.16 -14.45
C PRO A 1007 -35.67 -8.88 -15.01
N GLY A 1008 -35.80 -10.14 -15.43
CA GLY A 1008 -34.72 -10.92 -16.02
C GLY A 1008 -33.62 -11.39 -15.05
N GLN A 1009 -33.69 -11.01 -13.77
CA GLN A 1009 -32.73 -11.43 -12.75
C GLN A 1009 -32.95 -12.91 -12.37
N LYS A 1010 -32.05 -13.78 -12.85
CA LYS A 1010 -32.07 -15.23 -12.57
C LYS A 1010 -31.34 -15.60 -11.26
N GLY A 1011 -30.24 -14.93 -10.96
CA GLY A 1011 -29.40 -15.18 -9.79
C GLY A 1011 -29.71 -14.24 -8.63
N ARG A 1012 -29.28 -14.61 -7.43
CA ARG A 1012 -29.29 -13.70 -6.29
C ARG A 1012 -28.18 -12.65 -6.47
N LEU A 1013 -28.51 -11.40 -6.20
CA LEU A 1013 -27.55 -10.30 -6.28
C LEU A 1013 -27.23 -9.80 -4.88
N ALA A 1014 -25.96 -9.59 -4.55
CA ALA A 1014 -25.56 -8.88 -3.34
C ALA A 1014 -24.98 -7.51 -3.69
N ILE A 1015 -25.25 -6.55 -2.82
CA ILE A 1015 -24.95 -5.13 -3.04
C ILE A 1015 -24.43 -4.54 -1.74
N ALA A 1016 -23.37 -3.75 -1.83
CA ALA A 1016 -22.91 -2.93 -0.72
C ALA A 1016 -22.48 -1.55 -1.22
N ALA A 1017 -22.83 -0.50 -0.48
CA ALA A 1017 -22.43 0.87 -0.73
C ALA A 1017 -21.95 1.53 0.55
N PHE A 1018 -20.97 2.43 0.43
CA PHE A 1018 -20.53 3.28 1.54
C PHE A 1018 -20.27 4.71 1.09
N VAL A 1019 -20.38 5.62 2.05
CA VAL A 1019 -20.01 7.03 1.92
C VAL A 1019 -19.32 7.47 3.20
N SER A 1020 -18.11 8.02 3.09
CA SER A 1020 -17.40 8.64 4.22
C SER A 1020 -17.80 10.11 4.40
N HIS A 1021 -17.39 10.73 5.51
CA HIS A 1021 -17.62 12.16 5.77
C HIS A 1021 -19.11 12.54 5.67
N SER A 1022 -20.01 11.67 6.14
CA SER A 1022 -21.43 11.92 6.17
C SER A 1022 -21.84 12.51 7.52
N ASP A 1023 -22.73 13.48 7.48
CA ASP A 1023 -23.50 14.03 8.60
C ASP A 1023 -24.82 13.27 8.87
N GLY A 1024 -25.00 12.10 8.25
CA GLY A 1024 -26.26 11.35 8.22
C GLY A 1024 -26.07 9.89 8.67
N SER A 1025 -27.08 9.06 8.40
CA SER A 1025 -27.06 7.63 8.72
C SER A 1025 -26.90 6.75 7.47
N GLY A 1026 -26.58 5.46 7.66
CA GLY A 1026 -26.64 4.47 6.57
C GLY A 1026 -28.01 4.37 5.90
N GLY A 1027 -29.09 4.62 6.62
CA GLY A 1027 -30.46 4.59 6.09
C GLY A 1027 -30.82 5.80 5.25
N ASP A 1028 -30.26 6.97 5.55
CA ASP A 1028 -30.62 8.24 4.91
C ASP A 1028 -29.61 8.69 3.86
N HIS A 1029 -28.49 7.98 3.69
CA HIS A 1029 -27.44 8.36 2.75
C HIS A 1029 -26.93 7.20 1.88
N ALA A 1030 -26.49 6.10 2.49
CA ALA A 1030 -25.96 4.95 1.74
C ALA A 1030 -27.07 4.10 1.10
N ALA A 1031 -28.16 3.83 1.83
CA ALA A 1031 -29.29 3.06 1.30
C ALA A 1031 -29.98 3.73 0.10
N PRO A 1032 -30.17 5.07 0.05
CA PRO A 1032 -30.66 5.77 -1.14
C PRO A 1032 -29.81 5.58 -2.40
N VAL A 1033 -28.48 5.44 -2.29
CA VAL A 1033 -27.61 5.12 -3.45
C VAL A 1033 -28.04 3.79 -4.06
N VAL A 1034 -28.18 2.75 -3.24
CA VAL A 1034 -28.61 1.42 -3.68
C VAL A 1034 -30.05 1.42 -4.20
N ALA A 1035 -30.95 2.14 -3.52
CA ALA A 1035 -32.34 2.28 -3.95
C ALA A 1035 -32.46 2.88 -5.36
N ALA A 1036 -31.65 3.90 -5.68
CA ALA A 1036 -31.64 4.53 -7.00
C ALA A 1036 -31.19 3.57 -8.11
N VAL A 1037 -30.15 2.77 -7.85
CA VAL A 1037 -29.66 1.77 -8.82
C VAL A 1037 -30.68 0.66 -9.03
N LEU A 1038 -31.27 0.14 -7.93
CA LEU A 1038 -32.31 -0.89 -8.02
C LEU A 1038 -33.58 -0.37 -8.72
N ALA A 1039 -33.94 0.90 -8.54
CA ALA A 1039 -35.05 1.52 -9.24
C ALA A 1039 -34.77 1.61 -10.76
N ALA A 1040 -33.55 2.01 -11.15
CA ALA A 1040 -33.16 2.05 -12.55
C ALA A 1040 -33.23 0.66 -13.20
N LEU A 1041 -32.74 -0.38 -12.51
CA LEU A 1041 -32.83 -1.77 -13.00
C LEU A 1041 -34.28 -2.27 -13.10
N ALA A 1042 -35.15 -1.88 -12.18
CA ALA A 1042 -36.56 -2.27 -12.22
C ALA A 1042 -37.30 -1.63 -13.42
N ALA A 1043 -36.87 -0.47 -13.89
CA ALA A 1043 -37.52 0.28 -14.96
C ALA A 1043 -37.13 -0.17 -16.39
N GLN A 1044 -35.91 -0.70 -16.60
CA GLN A 1044 -35.32 -0.96 -17.92
C GLN A 1044 -36.13 -1.90 -18.85
N ASN A 1045 -37.01 -2.76 -18.32
CA ASN A 1045 -37.85 -3.65 -19.15
C ASN A 1045 -39.26 -3.12 -19.46
N GLY A 1046 -39.67 -2.00 -18.88
CA GLY A 1046 -40.95 -1.36 -19.21
C GLY A 1046 -40.94 -0.76 -20.63
N GLU A 1047 -39.81 -0.20 -21.04
CA GLU A 1047 -39.65 0.47 -22.33
C GLU A 1047 -39.38 -0.50 -23.50
N GLN A 1048 -38.76 -1.66 -23.26
CA GLN A 1048 -38.55 -2.69 -24.28
C GLN A 1048 -39.79 -3.53 -24.59
N LYS A 1049 -40.85 -3.46 -23.77
CA LYS A 1049 -42.16 -4.04 -24.10
C LYS A 1049 -43.07 -3.09 -24.90
N GLY A 1050 -42.65 -1.84 -25.08
CA GLY A 1050 -43.38 -0.79 -25.82
C GLY A 1050 -42.74 -0.39 -27.16
N LYS A 1051 -41.74 -1.13 -27.62
CA LYS A 1051 -41.19 -1.11 -28.98
C LYS A 1051 -41.29 -2.52 -29.55
#